data_AF-A0A8K0EPV0-F1
#
_entry.id   AF-A0A8K0EPV0-F1
#
_cell.length_a   1.000
_cell.length_b   1.000
_cell.length_c   1.000
_cell.angle_alpha   90.00
_cell.angle_beta   90.00
_cell.angle_gamma   90.00
#
_symmetry.space_group_name_H-M   'P 1'
#
loop_
_entity.id
_entity.type
_entity.pdbx_description
1 polymer ?
#
loop_
_entity_poly.entity_id
_entity_poly.type
_entity_poly.pdbx_seq_one_letter_code
_entity_poly.pdbx_strand_id
1 'polypeptide(L)'
;MAAEDTLLRSIGCEQNLLSRPDGSANVTQARWRKSCERKMLAVRMLKYGATGGLLGTSAFWLHYNSWDPVDSTVGLVRITRSIATVARIAVDYKNTLSKAPAGTEEYAQLKSACHLRSAERLYQLCCVNRGCYIKVGQHIGALDYLLPTEYVQTMKILHSKAPQSSLEDVHQVIKEDLEKEPHEIFRWFDEDPLGAASLAQVHQATLHDGTPVAVKVQHPKVQHQSKLDLKTMELLVRIVAKLFPEFQFLWLADEAKKNLPKELDFLQEGQNCEKVEKILKKYSYLRVPKIYWELSTKRVLTMEFCQGGQINDREYMHNNDIDVNEVTRNLGKLYSEMIFVQGFIHCDPHPGNVLVRKTANSGTEIVLLDHGLYQTLSDDFRLDYSQLWQAILGANVEGIKEYSKRLGAGEMYGLLACMVSARSWAALTKGIDKTPISEGEDDEVKEYAAKLIPQISDLLNRVPRQMLLLFKTNDLLRGIEHALHCRANASSFINMSRCCVLAKWLKVPQCPKESSDTTVLAAVYGPGEVKMSEEIIDKATLKVIFKPKVGLPGCAEKLQERLLRNTCESVVLATLHPRAGINIVLQVIQDSGSFQLLSCCINAACMALMDSAVPMKCLVSAVTCALTEDGQIVLDPDSKQEKESSAVLTFAFDSRESNMITCSTKGCFTPEKFQECLSACGEASKNISSFCRQSVEKRMSKELKVKM
;
A
#
# COMPACT_ATOMS: atom_id res chain seq x y z
N MET A 1 -37.36 24.57 11.95
CA MET A 1 -38.62 25.16 11.44
C MET A 1 -39.12 24.48 10.16
N ALA A 2 -38.30 24.11 9.18
CA ALA A 2 -38.78 23.43 7.96
C ALA A 2 -39.22 21.95 8.11
N ALA A 3 -38.98 21.31 9.27
CA ALA A 3 -39.36 19.92 9.54
C ALA A 3 -40.67 19.78 10.36
N GLU A 4 -41.19 20.88 10.93
CA GLU A 4 -42.48 20.89 11.65
C GLU A 4 -43.67 21.02 10.69
N ASP A 5 -43.49 21.73 9.56
CA ASP A 5 -44.53 21.91 8.53
C ASP A 5 -44.91 20.61 7.80
N THR A 6 -44.01 19.63 7.75
CA THR A 6 -44.28 18.33 7.09
C THR A 6 -45.18 17.43 7.93
N LEU A 7 -45.20 17.62 9.26
CA LEU A 7 -46.00 16.82 10.19
C LEU A 7 -47.44 17.35 10.31
N LEU A 8 -47.65 18.65 10.07
CA LEU A 8 -48.97 19.28 10.05
C LEU A 8 -49.76 18.95 8.76
N ARG A 9 -49.07 18.64 7.66
CA ARG A 9 -49.71 18.19 6.41
C ARG A 9 -50.25 16.75 6.45
N SER A 10 -49.78 15.91 7.38
CA SER A 10 -50.21 14.50 7.44
C SER A 10 -51.49 14.25 8.28
N ILE A 11 -52.08 15.30 8.86
CA ILE A 11 -53.24 15.18 9.76
C ILE A 11 -54.55 15.69 9.11
N GLY A 12 -54.54 16.03 7.81
CA GLY A 12 -55.76 16.23 7.01
C GLY A 12 -56.75 17.22 7.63
N CYS A 13 -56.43 18.51 7.59
CA CYS A 13 -57.34 19.54 8.08
C CYS A 13 -57.23 20.81 7.23
N GLU A 14 -57.60 20.73 5.96
CA GLU A 14 -58.01 21.90 5.19
C GLU A 14 -59.54 21.88 5.07
N GLN A 15 -60.21 22.80 5.75
CA GLN A 15 -61.46 23.35 5.26
C GLN A 15 -61.58 24.82 5.68
N ASN A 16 -61.63 25.64 4.63
CA ASN A 16 -62.16 26.99 4.52
C ASN A 16 -63.00 27.50 5.69
N LEU A 17 -62.74 28.75 6.10
CA LEU A 17 -63.79 29.75 6.32
C LEU A 17 -63.17 31.15 6.38
N LEU A 18 -63.26 31.85 5.25
CA LEU A 18 -63.27 33.30 5.18
C LEU A 18 -64.49 33.84 5.94
N SER A 19 -64.30 34.99 6.60
CA SER A 19 -65.30 36.02 6.93
C SER A 19 -66.60 35.61 7.66
N ARG A 20 -66.69 35.95 8.96
CA ARG A 20 -67.67 36.94 9.49
C ARG A 20 -67.54 37.16 11.01
N PRO A 21 -68.01 38.32 11.51
CA PRO A 21 -67.86 38.77 12.89
C PRO A 21 -69.07 38.32 13.72
N ASP A 22 -68.85 37.67 14.86
CA ASP A 22 -69.60 37.97 16.08
C ASP A 22 -69.03 37.25 17.29
N GLY A 23 -69.00 37.96 18.41
CA GLY A 23 -68.44 37.51 19.67
C GLY A 23 -69.28 36.43 20.33
N SER A 24 -68.88 35.17 20.20
CA SER A 24 -69.28 34.09 21.13
C SER A 24 -68.39 32.85 21.02
N ALA A 25 -67.12 32.96 21.42
CA ALA A 25 -66.20 31.81 21.36
C ALA A 25 -65.26 31.67 22.57
N ASN A 26 -65.76 31.82 23.81
CA ASN A 26 -64.91 31.69 25.01
C ASN A 26 -65.03 30.37 25.78
N VAL A 27 -65.88 29.42 25.37
CA VAL A 27 -66.08 28.17 26.14
C VAL A 27 -65.59 26.91 25.40
N THR A 28 -65.55 26.91 24.07
CA THR A 28 -65.13 25.75 23.25
C THR A 28 -63.62 25.68 23.01
N GLN A 29 -62.91 26.82 22.91
CA GLN A 29 -61.44 26.87 22.73
C GLN A 29 -60.65 26.46 23.99
N ALA A 30 -61.13 26.83 25.19
CA ALA A 30 -60.47 26.48 26.45
C ALA A 30 -60.57 24.98 26.79
N ARG A 31 -61.69 24.34 26.40
CA ARG A 31 -61.93 22.90 26.59
C ARG A 31 -61.11 22.04 25.63
N TRP A 32 -60.85 22.53 24.42
CA TRP A 32 -59.97 21.88 23.44
C TRP A 32 -58.49 21.99 23.81
N ARG A 33 -58.01 23.15 24.28
CA ARG A 33 -56.61 23.31 24.76
C ARG A 33 -56.28 22.40 25.95
N LYS A 34 -57.17 22.33 26.96
CA LYS A 34 -56.97 21.42 28.11
C LYS A 34 -57.01 19.93 27.75
N SER A 35 -57.75 19.55 26.71
CA SER A 35 -57.81 18.16 26.23
C SER A 35 -56.54 17.76 25.46
N CYS A 36 -56.00 18.68 24.64
CA CYS A 36 -54.71 18.47 23.96
C CYS A 36 -53.51 18.45 24.92
N GLU A 37 -53.50 19.31 25.96
CA GLU A 37 -52.42 19.30 26.97
C GLU A 37 -52.43 18.01 27.79
N ARG A 38 -53.61 17.49 28.20
CA ARG A 38 -53.71 16.22 28.93
C ARG A 38 -53.30 15.02 28.07
N LYS A 39 -53.63 15.02 26.77
CA LYS A 39 -53.18 13.97 25.83
C LYS A 39 -51.66 14.03 25.57
N MET A 40 -51.06 15.23 25.48
CA MET A 40 -49.60 15.39 25.37
C MET A 40 -48.85 14.99 26.65
N LEU A 41 -49.39 15.30 27.83
CA LEU A 41 -48.79 14.92 29.11
C LEU A 41 -48.87 13.40 29.34
N ALA A 42 -49.99 12.77 28.99
CA ALA A 42 -50.17 11.31 29.08
C ALA A 42 -49.22 10.55 28.14
N VAL A 43 -49.00 11.05 26.91
CA VAL A 43 -48.04 10.46 25.96
C VAL A 43 -46.58 10.67 26.41
N ARG A 44 -46.27 11.79 27.07
CA ARG A 44 -44.94 12.02 27.68
C ARG A 44 -44.72 11.12 28.91
N MET A 45 -45.71 10.98 29.80
CA MET A 45 -45.62 10.11 30.98
C MET A 45 -45.55 8.61 30.61
N LEU A 46 -46.25 8.18 29.55
CA LEU A 46 -46.10 6.81 29.02
C LEU A 46 -44.71 6.57 28.40
N LYS A 47 -44.14 7.56 27.71
CA LYS A 47 -42.77 7.47 27.16
C LYS A 47 -41.69 7.47 28.25
N TYR A 48 -41.84 8.24 29.32
CA TYR A 48 -40.86 8.29 30.43
C TYR A 48 -41.04 7.18 31.46
N GLY A 49 -42.28 6.73 31.71
CA GLY A 49 -42.59 5.61 32.62
C GLY A 49 -42.18 4.25 32.05
N ALA A 50 -42.37 4.01 30.75
CA ALA A 50 -41.96 2.77 30.11
C ALA A 50 -40.44 2.67 29.91
N THR A 51 -39.74 3.80 29.75
CA THR A 51 -38.27 3.82 29.63
C THR A 51 -37.57 3.75 30.99
N GLY A 52 -38.11 4.39 32.04
CA GLY A 52 -37.54 4.32 33.39
C GLY A 52 -37.72 2.96 34.07
N GLY A 53 -38.88 2.32 33.92
CA GLY A 53 -39.19 1.04 34.57
C GLY A 53 -38.42 -0.16 34.01
N LEU A 54 -38.12 -0.16 32.71
CA LEU A 54 -37.35 -1.22 32.04
C LEU A 54 -35.83 -1.05 32.26
N LEU A 55 -35.34 0.18 32.36
CA LEU A 55 -33.92 0.46 32.61
C LEU A 55 -33.54 0.23 34.09
N GLY A 56 -34.43 0.58 35.03
CA GLY A 56 -34.19 0.42 36.47
C GLY A 56 -34.15 -1.04 36.91
N THR A 57 -35.06 -1.88 36.42
CA THR A 57 -35.11 -3.32 36.75
C THR A 57 -33.95 -4.08 36.10
N SER A 58 -33.56 -3.72 34.87
CA SER A 58 -32.40 -4.30 34.19
C SER A 58 -31.07 -3.90 34.83
N ALA A 59 -30.92 -2.64 35.29
CA ALA A 59 -29.71 -2.17 35.95
C ALA A 59 -29.52 -2.79 37.35
N PHE A 60 -30.61 -2.98 38.10
CA PHE A 60 -30.60 -3.66 39.40
C PHE A 60 -30.29 -5.16 39.24
N TRP A 61 -30.84 -5.80 38.22
CA TRP A 61 -30.56 -7.21 37.89
C TRP A 61 -29.12 -7.43 37.37
N LEU A 62 -28.57 -6.47 36.63
CA LEU A 62 -27.17 -6.45 36.14
C LEU A 62 -26.10 -6.30 37.24
N HIS A 63 -26.45 -5.73 38.40
CA HIS A 63 -25.50 -5.56 39.50
C HIS A 63 -25.39 -6.81 40.39
N TYR A 64 -26.42 -7.66 40.42
CA TYR A 64 -26.56 -8.67 41.48
C TYR A 64 -26.24 -10.11 41.07
N ASN A 65 -26.42 -10.51 39.79
CA ASN A 65 -26.26 -11.92 39.41
C ASN A 65 -24.94 -12.21 38.68
N SER A 66 -24.06 -12.92 39.38
CA SER A 66 -23.01 -13.76 38.80
C SER A 66 -23.50 -15.21 38.88
N TRP A 67 -23.90 -15.76 37.72
CA TRP A 67 -23.85 -17.18 37.30
C TRP A 67 -24.96 -17.54 36.30
N ASP A 68 -24.55 -18.29 35.27
CA ASP A 68 -25.31 -18.75 34.09
C ASP A 68 -26.50 -19.67 34.47
N PRO A 69 -27.61 -19.66 33.69
CA PRO A 69 -27.69 -20.61 32.57
C PRO A 69 -28.41 -20.09 31.31
N VAL A 70 -28.11 -20.77 30.19
CA VAL A 70 -28.79 -20.77 28.87
C VAL A 70 -28.42 -19.62 27.93
N ASP A 71 -27.75 -19.99 26.82
CA ASP A 71 -27.11 -19.20 25.75
C ASP A 71 -27.86 -17.97 25.19
N SER A 72 -29.16 -17.84 25.45
CA SER A 72 -29.97 -16.67 25.04
C SER A 72 -29.84 -15.47 25.98
N THR A 73 -29.47 -15.69 27.26
CA THR A 73 -29.33 -14.62 28.26
C THR A 73 -28.00 -13.87 28.12
N VAL A 74 -26.93 -14.58 27.75
CA VAL A 74 -25.58 -14.00 27.56
C VAL A 74 -25.58 -12.95 26.44
N GLY A 75 -26.25 -13.23 25.31
CA GLY A 75 -26.34 -12.29 24.19
C GLY A 75 -27.07 -10.99 24.56
N LEU A 76 -28.22 -11.09 25.22
CA LEU A 76 -29.00 -9.91 25.66
C LEU A 76 -28.23 -9.06 26.66
N VAL A 77 -27.56 -9.70 27.62
CA VAL A 77 -26.75 -9.00 28.62
C VAL A 77 -25.61 -8.23 27.96
N ARG A 78 -24.90 -8.82 26.99
CA ARG A 78 -23.83 -8.15 26.23
C ARG A 78 -24.35 -6.95 25.43
N ILE A 79 -25.50 -7.11 24.77
CA ILE A 79 -26.17 -6.01 24.04
C ILE A 79 -26.53 -4.86 24.97
N THR A 80 -27.19 -5.15 26.08
CA THR A 80 -27.64 -4.12 27.03
C THR A 80 -26.46 -3.38 27.65
N ARG A 81 -25.37 -4.07 28.00
CA ARG A 81 -24.11 -3.43 28.45
C ARG A 81 -23.55 -2.47 27.40
N SER A 82 -23.53 -2.89 26.13
CA SER A 82 -23.04 -2.05 25.03
C SER A 82 -23.90 -0.81 24.82
N ILE A 83 -25.22 -0.96 24.80
CA ILE A 83 -26.17 0.16 24.69
C ILE A 83 -26.00 1.12 25.87
N ALA A 84 -25.97 0.61 27.11
CA ALA A 84 -25.84 1.43 28.31
C ALA A 84 -24.51 2.21 28.32
N THR A 85 -23.41 1.57 27.93
CA THR A 85 -22.09 2.21 27.88
C THR A 85 -22.05 3.32 26.82
N VAL A 86 -22.52 3.04 25.60
CA VAL A 86 -22.57 4.03 24.52
C VAL A 86 -23.49 5.19 24.87
N ALA A 87 -24.65 4.93 25.47
CA ALA A 87 -25.57 5.97 25.94
C ALA A 87 -24.91 6.85 27.02
N ARG A 88 -24.19 6.25 27.97
CA ARG A 88 -23.46 7.00 29.01
C ARG A 88 -22.36 7.88 28.43
N ILE A 89 -21.61 7.37 27.44
CA ILE A 89 -20.60 8.13 26.70
C ILE A 89 -21.26 9.31 25.98
N ALA A 90 -22.35 9.07 25.23
CA ALA A 90 -23.08 10.12 24.52
C ALA A 90 -23.57 11.22 25.47
N VAL A 91 -24.13 10.87 26.61
CA VAL A 91 -24.59 11.84 27.62
C VAL A 91 -23.42 12.63 28.20
N ASP A 92 -22.28 12.00 28.49
CA ASP A 92 -21.08 12.69 29.01
C ASP A 92 -20.53 13.71 28.00
N TYR A 93 -20.45 13.35 26.71
CA TYR A 93 -20.08 14.29 25.65
C TYR A 93 -21.03 15.47 25.56
N LYS A 94 -22.34 15.22 25.53
CA LYS A 94 -23.34 16.28 25.41
C LYS A 94 -23.30 17.24 26.60
N ASN A 95 -23.16 16.72 27.82
CA ASN A 95 -23.14 17.52 29.04
C ASN A 95 -21.81 18.25 29.26
N THR A 96 -20.70 17.69 28.80
CA THR A 96 -19.36 18.29 28.97
C THR A 96 -19.12 19.36 27.92
N LEU A 97 -19.40 19.06 26.64
CA LEU A 97 -19.18 19.99 25.54
C LEU A 97 -20.20 21.15 25.51
N SER A 98 -21.32 21.05 26.23
CA SER A 98 -22.27 22.17 26.37
C SER A 98 -21.83 23.24 27.37
N LYS A 99 -20.75 23.01 28.16
CA LYS A 99 -20.30 23.92 29.22
C LYS A 99 -19.40 25.05 28.74
N ALA A 100 -18.78 24.89 27.57
CA ALA A 100 -17.91 25.88 26.97
C ALA A 100 -18.27 26.07 25.49
N PRO A 101 -18.17 27.29 24.96
CA PRO A 101 -18.35 27.54 23.53
C PRO A 101 -17.22 26.91 22.71
N ALA A 102 -17.55 26.42 21.51
CA ALA A 102 -16.58 25.78 20.61
C ALA A 102 -15.45 26.76 20.23
N GLY A 103 -14.20 26.29 20.28
CA GLY A 103 -13.01 27.06 19.87
C GLY A 103 -12.25 27.75 20.99
N THR A 104 -12.69 27.66 22.26
CA THR A 104 -11.90 28.13 23.41
C THR A 104 -10.89 27.08 23.87
N GLU A 105 -9.81 27.51 24.51
CA GLU A 105 -8.81 26.61 25.10
C GLU A 105 -9.42 25.73 26.21
N GLU A 106 -10.38 26.30 26.97
CA GLU A 106 -11.19 25.58 27.95
C GLU A 106 -12.03 24.47 27.30
N TYR A 107 -12.60 24.70 26.11
CA TYR A 107 -13.33 23.68 25.35
C TYR A 107 -12.41 22.52 24.93
N ALA A 108 -11.18 22.81 24.50
CA ALA A 108 -10.21 21.78 24.12
C ALA A 108 -9.81 20.89 25.32
N GLN A 109 -9.58 21.51 26.49
CA GLN A 109 -9.26 20.77 27.72
C GLN A 109 -10.43 19.91 28.20
N LEU A 110 -11.65 20.46 28.22
CA LEU A 110 -12.87 19.72 28.57
C LEU A 110 -13.12 18.55 27.61
N LYS A 111 -12.86 18.76 26.32
CA LYS A 111 -12.97 17.74 25.28
C LYS A 111 -11.96 16.61 25.50
N SER A 112 -10.68 16.91 25.70
CA SER A 112 -9.63 15.92 26.01
C SER A 112 -9.96 15.10 27.27
N ALA A 113 -10.38 15.75 28.36
CA ALA A 113 -10.81 15.05 29.58
C ALA A 113 -12.03 14.15 29.34
N CYS A 114 -12.96 14.56 28.47
CA CYS A 114 -14.10 13.74 28.08
C CYS A 114 -13.69 12.54 27.19
N HIS A 115 -12.73 12.73 26.28
CA HIS A 115 -12.15 11.66 25.48
C HIS A 115 -11.55 10.57 26.37
N LEU A 116 -10.73 10.94 27.36
CA LEU A 116 -10.10 9.99 28.28
C LEU A 116 -11.12 9.16 29.07
N ARG A 117 -12.09 9.81 29.74
CA ARG A 117 -13.14 9.09 30.48
C ARG A 117 -13.98 8.16 29.59
N SER A 118 -14.21 8.57 28.35
CA SER A 118 -15.01 7.79 27.40
C SER A 118 -14.21 6.62 26.83
N ALA A 119 -12.92 6.82 26.57
CA ALA A 119 -11.99 5.78 26.16
C ALA A 119 -11.90 4.69 27.24
N GLU A 120 -11.80 5.06 28.51
CA GLU A 120 -11.71 4.11 29.62
C GLU A 120 -13.00 3.30 29.79
N ARG A 121 -14.19 3.93 29.66
CA ARG A 121 -15.47 3.20 29.66
C ARG A 121 -15.58 2.22 28.49
N LEU A 122 -15.12 2.63 27.30
CA LEU A 122 -15.11 1.76 26.13
C LEU A 122 -14.13 0.59 26.32
N TYR A 123 -12.96 0.85 26.90
CA TYR A 123 -11.97 -0.18 27.24
C TYR A 123 -12.53 -1.21 28.22
N GLN A 124 -13.23 -0.76 29.27
CA GLN A 124 -13.91 -1.66 30.21
C GLN A 124 -14.99 -2.51 29.51
N LEU A 125 -15.77 -1.92 28.61
CA LEU A 125 -16.73 -2.68 27.79
C LEU A 125 -16.02 -3.75 26.95
N CYS A 126 -14.87 -3.41 26.34
CA CYS A 126 -14.08 -4.36 25.58
C CYS A 126 -13.57 -5.53 26.44
N CYS A 127 -13.07 -5.24 27.64
CA CYS A 127 -12.58 -6.26 28.58
C CYS A 127 -13.71 -7.18 29.08
N VAL A 128 -14.88 -6.61 29.37
CA VAL A 128 -16.03 -7.37 29.90
C VAL A 128 -16.69 -8.22 28.82
N ASN A 129 -16.89 -7.67 27.61
CA ASN A 129 -17.55 -8.42 26.55
C ASN A 129 -16.61 -9.35 25.77
N ARG A 130 -15.28 -9.12 25.79
CA ARG A 130 -14.26 -9.96 25.14
C ARG A 130 -14.49 -10.19 23.63
N GLY A 131 -13.66 -11.05 23.03
CA GLY A 131 -13.77 -11.48 21.62
C GLY A 131 -13.76 -10.31 20.65
N CYS A 132 -14.84 -10.14 19.89
CA CYS A 132 -14.98 -9.09 18.89
C CYS A 132 -14.73 -7.68 19.43
N TYR A 133 -15.12 -7.39 20.68
CA TYR A 133 -14.89 -6.07 21.27
C TYR A 133 -13.41 -5.80 21.55
N ILE A 134 -12.67 -6.81 22.01
CA ILE A 134 -11.21 -6.70 22.18
C ILE A 134 -10.58 -6.45 20.82
N LYS A 135 -10.91 -7.23 19.78
CA LYS A 135 -10.34 -7.04 18.45
C LYS A 135 -10.62 -5.65 17.87
N VAL A 136 -11.85 -5.14 17.99
CA VAL A 136 -12.18 -3.76 17.55
C VAL A 136 -11.41 -2.73 18.37
N GLY A 137 -11.27 -2.92 19.69
CA GLY A 137 -10.44 -2.08 20.53
C GLY A 137 -8.96 -2.10 20.10
N GLN A 138 -8.41 -3.27 19.78
CA GLN A 138 -7.05 -3.42 19.27
C GLN A 138 -6.86 -2.71 17.92
N HIS A 139 -7.87 -2.71 17.05
CA HIS A 139 -7.83 -1.90 15.83
C HIS A 139 -7.81 -0.40 16.14
N ILE A 140 -8.61 0.07 17.10
CA ILE A 140 -8.58 1.46 17.57
C ILE A 140 -7.20 1.84 18.15
N GLY A 141 -6.61 0.96 18.96
CA GLY A 141 -5.28 1.15 19.56
C GLY A 141 -4.13 1.20 18.55
N ALA A 142 -4.35 0.72 17.32
CA ALA A 142 -3.35 0.76 16.25
C ALA A 142 -3.42 2.04 15.39
N LEU A 143 -4.43 2.90 15.56
CA LEU A 143 -4.69 4.07 14.71
C LEU A 143 -4.21 5.39 15.36
N ASP A 144 -2.93 5.44 15.76
CA ASP A 144 -2.31 6.54 16.55
C ASP A 144 -2.50 7.94 15.96
N TYR A 145 -2.52 8.06 14.63
CA TYR A 145 -2.66 9.34 13.93
C TYR A 145 -4.09 9.70 13.55
N LEU A 146 -5.05 8.78 13.69
CA LEU A 146 -6.41 8.94 13.16
C LEU A 146 -7.46 9.21 14.24
N LEU A 147 -7.18 8.78 15.47
CA LEU A 147 -8.10 8.86 16.60
C LEU A 147 -7.49 9.71 17.73
N PRO A 148 -8.32 10.31 18.60
CA PRO A 148 -7.81 11.06 19.75
C PRO A 148 -6.83 10.22 20.57
N THR A 149 -5.72 10.82 20.98
CA THR A 149 -4.61 10.13 21.65
C THR A 149 -5.09 9.38 22.90
N GLU A 150 -6.08 9.92 23.61
CA GLU A 150 -6.66 9.30 24.79
C GLU A 150 -7.33 7.96 24.46
N TYR A 151 -8.02 7.86 23.33
CA TYR A 151 -8.62 6.60 22.87
C TYR A 151 -7.56 5.59 22.46
N VAL A 152 -6.56 6.03 21.70
CA VAL A 152 -5.52 5.12 21.20
C VAL A 152 -4.69 4.58 22.36
N GLN A 153 -4.19 5.44 23.25
CA GLN A 153 -3.38 5.03 24.39
C GLN A 153 -4.12 4.09 25.33
N THR A 154 -5.39 4.36 25.63
CA THR A 154 -6.20 3.47 26.48
C THR A 154 -6.41 2.11 25.81
N MET A 155 -6.64 2.08 24.50
CA MET A 155 -6.91 0.84 23.77
C MET A 155 -5.65 0.02 23.45
N LYS A 156 -4.46 0.64 23.38
CA LYS A 156 -3.17 -0.06 23.25
C LYS A 156 -2.96 -1.12 24.36
N ILE A 157 -3.55 -0.91 25.54
CA ILE A 157 -3.53 -1.89 26.65
C ILE A 157 -4.17 -3.22 26.24
N LEU A 158 -5.13 -3.23 25.32
CA LEU A 158 -5.77 -4.45 24.82
C LEU A 158 -4.83 -5.32 23.95
N HIS A 159 -3.67 -4.80 23.53
CA HIS A 159 -2.66 -5.59 22.81
C HIS A 159 -1.82 -6.46 23.75
N SER A 160 -1.68 -6.10 25.03
CA SER A 160 -0.70 -6.72 25.92
C SER A 160 -1.22 -7.88 26.78
N LYS A 161 -2.55 -8.09 26.88
CA LYS A 161 -3.15 -9.21 27.64
C LYS A 161 -4.43 -9.74 26.99
N ALA A 162 -4.30 -10.76 26.13
CA ALA A 162 -5.45 -11.50 25.62
C ALA A 162 -5.89 -12.57 26.63
N PRO A 163 -7.20 -12.82 26.80
CA PRO A 163 -7.69 -13.90 27.65
C PRO A 163 -7.34 -15.26 27.04
N GLN A 164 -6.88 -16.20 27.87
CA GLN A 164 -6.63 -17.59 27.50
C GLN A 164 -7.86 -18.46 27.79
N SER A 165 -8.16 -19.39 26.88
CA SER A 165 -9.09 -20.51 27.12
C SER A 165 -8.39 -21.60 27.92
N SER A 166 -9.17 -22.35 28.71
CA SER A 166 -8.67 -23.55 29.38
C SER A 166 -8.26 -24.60 28.34
N LEU A 167 -7.35 -25.50 28.74
CA LEU A 167 -6.93 -26.61 27.89
C LEU A 167 -8.12 -27.51 27.51
N GLU A 168 -9.06 -27.70 28.43
CA GLU A 168 -10.32 -28.44 28.20
C GLU A 168 -11.15 -27.82 27.07
N ASP A 169 -11.31 -26.49 27.07
CA ASP A 169 -12.01 -25.75 26.02
C ASP A 169 -11.30 -25.91 24.66
N VAL A 170 -9.95 -25.88 24.65
CA VAL A 170 -9.14 -26.05 23.45
C VAL A 170 -9.29 -27.47 22.88
N HIS A 171 -9.14 -28.49 23.73
CA HIS A 171 -9.30 -29.89 23.36
C HIS A 171 -10.71 -30.19 22.85
N GLN A 172 -11.73 -29.58 23.46
CA GLN A 172 -13.11 -29.69 23.02
C GLN A 172 -13.29 -29.15 21.60
N VAL A 173 -12.73 -27.97 21.27
CA VAL A 173 -12.81 -27.42 19.91
C VAL A 173 -12.08 -28.31 18.91
N ILE A 174 -10.89 -28.82 19.25
CA ILE A 174 -10.13 -29.76 18.40
C ILE A 174 -10.97 -31.02 18.12
N LYS A 175 -11.57 -31.59 19.16
CA LYS A 175 -12.40 -32.80 19.05
C LYS A 175 -13.65 -32.58 18.20
N GLU A 176 -14.34 -31.46 18.39
CA GLU A 176 -15.54 -31.12 17.63
C GLU A 176 -15.24 -30.90 16.14
N ASP A 177 -14.12 -30.26 15.81
CA ASP A 177 -13.79 -29.89 14.41
C ASP A 177 -13.07 -30.98 13.63
N LEU A 178 -12.19 -31.73 14.29
CA LEU A 178 -11.37 -32.78 13.65
C LEU A 178 -11.94 -34.19 13.87
N GLU A 179 -13.04 -34.32 14.62
CA GLU A 179 -13.72 -35.58 14.93
C GLU A 179 -12.80 -36.65 15.57
N LYS A 180 -11.72 -36.21 16.21
CA LYS A 180 -10.69 -37.04 16.84
C LYS A 180 -10.22 -36.43 18.14
N GLU A 181 -9.81 -37.25 19.09
CA GLU A 181 -9.20 -36.76 20.32
C GLU A 181 -7.81 -36.18 20.05
N PRO A 182 -7.39 -35.12 20.77
CA PRO A 182 -6.06 -34.51 20.58
C PRO A 182 -4.90 -35.52 20.66
N HIS A 183 -4.97 -36.51 21.54
CA HIS A 183 -3.93 -37.54 21.69
C HIS A 183 -3.86 -38.53 20.52
N GLU A 184 -4.94 -38.68 19.74
CA GLU A 184 -4.95 -39.49 18.51
C GLU A 184 -4.25 -38.76 17.36
N ILE A 185 -4.25 -37.43 17.38
CA ILE A 185 -3.64 -36.57 16.35
C ILE A 185 -2.18 -36.26 16.69
N PHE A 186 -1.93 -35.88 17.94
CA PHE A 186 -0.66 -35.37 18.42
C PHE A 186 -0.01 -36.37 19.38
N ARG A 187 1.27 -36.66 19.15
CA ARG A 187 2.12 -37.41 20.08
C ARG A 187 2.37 -36.61 21.36
N TRP A 188 2.49 -35.29 21.21
CA TRP A 188 2.67 -34.36 22.31
C TRP A 188 1.98 -33.05 21.94
N PHE A 189 1.31 -32.44 22.92
CA PHE A 189 0.62 -31.16 22.79
C PHE A 189 0.97 -30.35 24.03
N ASP A 190 1.49 -29.15 23.83
CA ASP A 190 1.87 -28.26 24.93
C ASP A 190 0.62 -27.73 25.62
N GLU A 191 0.53 -27.91 26.94
CA GLU A 191 -0.59 -27.38 27.72
C GLU A 191 -0.53 -25.85 27.78
N ASP A 192 0.69 -25.30 27.79
CA ASP A 192 0.92 -23.87 27.78
C ASP A 192 0.88 -23.32 26.35
N PRO A 193 0.05 -22.29 26.07
CA PRO A 193 0.02 -21.68 24.75
C PRO A 193 1.30 -20.89 24.49
N LEU A 194 1.85 -21.02 23.28
CA LEU A 194 2.93 -20.18 22.75
C LEU A 194 2.54 -18.70 22.74
N GLY A 195 1.26 -18.43 22.52
CA GLY A 195 0.69 -17.09 22.53
C GLY A 195 -0.83 -17.12 22.49
N ALA A 196 -1.44 -16.10 23.08
CA ALA A 196 -2.89 -15.87 23.01
C ALA A 196 -3.16 -14.54 22.28
N ALA A 197 -4.08 -14.59 21.33
CA ALA A 197 -4.60 -13.44 20.61
C ALA A 197 -6.08 -13.22 20.95
N SER A 198 -6.69 -12.16 20.42
CA SER A 198 -8.07 -11.79 20.79
C SER A 198 -9.16 -12.80 20.37
N LEU A 199 -8.89 -13.63 19.36
CA LEU A 199 -9.86 -14.59 18.79
C LEU A 199 -9.43 -16.05 18.97
N ALA A 200 -8.16 -16.30 19.28
CA ALA A 200 -7.56 -17.62 19.23
C ALA A 200 -6.31 -17.68 20.09
N GLN A 201 -5.88 -18.89 20.42
CA GLN A 201 -4.58 -19.15 21.02
C GLN A 201 -3.82 -20.19 20.19
N VAL A 202 -2.48 -20.15 20.28
CA VAL A 202 -1.59 -21.02 19.52
C VAL A 202 -0.85 -21.92 20.49
N HIS A 203 -0.87 -23.22 20.25
CA HIS A 203 -0.13 -24.23 21.01
C HIS A 203 0.95 -24.85 20.14
N GLN A 204 2.05 -25.27 20.76
CA GLN A 204 3.01 -26.14 20.12
C GLN A 204 2.53 -27.58 20.24
N ALA A 205 2.70 -28.36 19.19
CA ALA A 205 2.43 -29.80 19.23
C ALA A 205 3.42 -30.56 18.35
N THR A 206 3.42 -31.87 18.47
CA THR A 206 4.20 -32.78 17.65
C THR A 206 3.29 -33.89 17.13
N LEU A 207 3.28 -34.08 15.82
CA LEU A 207 2.54 -35.16 15.17
C LEU A 207 3.17 -36.53 15.49
N HIS A 208 2.43 -37.62 15.27
CA HIS A 208 2.93 -38.98 15.51
C HIS A 208 4.14 -39.36 14.64
N ASP A 209 4.33 -38.71 13.49
CA ASP A 209 5.52 -38.87 12.64
C ASP A 209 6.76 -38.09 13.15
N GLY A 210 6.63 -37.35 14.27
CA GLY A 210 7.69 -36.53 14.86
C GLY A 210 7.75 -35.10 14.34
N THR A 211 6.86 -34.70 13.42
CA THR A 211 6.87 -33.35 12.85
C THR A 211 6.34 -32.32 13.86
N PRO A 212 7.11 -31.26 14.16
CA PRO A 212 6.64 -30.18 15.04
C PRO A 212 5.67 -29.25 14.30
N VAL A 213 4.56 -28.92 14.95
CA VAL A 213 3.49 -28.08 14.39
C VAL A 213 3.02 -27.03 15.39
N ALA A 214 2.54 -25.90 14.88
CA ALA A 214 1.80 -24.90 15.64
C ALA A 214 0.30 -25.08 15.36
N VAL A 215 -0.49 -25.22 16.42
CA VAL A 215 -1.94 -25.45 16.36
C VAL A 215 -2.65 -24.22 16.90
N LYS A 216 -3.22 -23.43 15.99
CA LYS A 216 -4.03 -22.24 16.31
C LYS A 216 -5.48 -22.66 16.48
N VAL A 217 -6.03 -22.46 17.67
CA VAL A 217 -7.39 -22.86 18.04
C VAL A 217 -8.20 -21.63 18.42
N GLN A 218 -9.35 -21.46 17.78
CA GLN A 218 -10.29 -20.37 18.06
C GLN A 218 -10.93 -20.55 19.45
N HIS A 219 -11.09 -19.46 20.20
CA HIS A 219 -11.80 -19.52 21.47
C HIS A 219 -13.27 -19.95 21.25
N PRO A 220 -13.80 -20.95 21.98
CA PRO A 220 -15.12 -21.53 21.73
C PRO A 220 -16.26 -20.50 21.71
N LYS A 221 -16.19 -19.50 22.59
CA LYS A 221 -17.24 -18.49 22.82
C LYS A 221 -17.31 -17.40 21.74
N VAL A 222 -16.31 -17.30 20.85
CA VAL A 222 -16.18 -16.18 19.92
C VAL A 222 -17.10 -16.33 18.70
N GLN A 223 -17.19 -17.51 18.09
CA GLN A 223 -17.87 -17.64 16.79
C GLN A 223 -19.39 -17.44 16.90
N HIS A 224 -20.04 -18.08 17.88
CA HIS A 224 -21.50 -18.01 18.03
C HIS A 224 -22.01 -16.60 18.34
N GLN A 225 -21.22 -15.82 19.08
CA GLN A 225 -21.62 -14.50 19.58
C GLN A 225 -21.17 -13.35 18.66
N SER A 226 -20.16 -13.57 17.82
CA SER A 226 -19.57 -12.55 16.93
C SER A 226 -20.56 -11.86 15.99
N LYS A 227 -21.50 -12.61 15.40
CA LYS A 227 -22.48 -12.06 14.45
C LYS A 227 -23.44 -11.09 15.13
N LEU A 228 -23.85 -11.39 16.36
CA LEU A 228 -24.74 -10.52 17.14
C LEU A 228 -23.98 -9.28 17.60
N ASP A 229 -22.77 -9.46 18.12
CA ASP A 229 -21.90 -8.37 18.56
C ASP A 229 -21.62 -7.35 17.45
N LEU A 230 -21.27 -7.84 16.25
CA LEU A 230 -21.02 -6.98 15.08
C LEU A 230 -22.27 -6.18 14.68
N LYS A 231 -23.44 -6.81 14.67
CA LYS A 231 -24.71 -6.11 14.37
C LYS A 231 -25.02 -5.04 15.42
N THR A 232 -24.76 -5.33 16.68
CA THR A 232 -24.95 -4.39 17.79
C THR A 232 -23.99 -3.21 17.67
N MET A 233 -22.69 -3.45 17.42
CA MET A 233 -21.72 -2.38 17.18
C MET A 233 -22.11 -1.50 15.99
N GLU A 234 -22.51 -2.11 14.86
CA GLU A 234 -22.96 -1.38 13.68
C GLU A 234 -24.16 -0.47 13.98
N LEU A 235 -25.16 -0.99 14.69
CA LEU A 235 -26.32 -0.22 15.11
C LEU A 235 -25.93 0.95 16.01
N LEU A 236 -25.09 0.70 17.01
CA LEU A 236 -24.63 1.72 17.96
C LEU A 236 -23.84 2.82 17.26
N VAL A 237 -22.91 2.47 16.38
CA VAL A 237 -22.11 3.45 15.62
C VAL A 237 -23.01 4.30 14.72
N ARG A 238 -24.04 3.71 14.08
CA ARG A 238 -25.05 4.47 13.31
C ARG A 238 -25.87 5.43 14.18
N ILE A 239 -26.23 5.04 15.39
CA ILE A 239 -26.95 5.91 16.34
C ILE A 239 -26.05 7.05 16.79
N VAL A 240 -24.81 6.76 17.17
CA VAL A 240 -23.82 7.77 17.58
C VAL A 240 -23.57 8.77 16.45
N ALA A 241 -23.40 8.32 15.21
CA ALA A 241 -23.21 9.19 14.05
C ALA A 241 -24.40 10.16 13.82
N LYS A 242 -25.63 9.75 14.16
CA LYS A 242 -26.81 10.63 14.10
C LYS A 242 -26.86 11.64 15.25
N LEU A 243 -26.39 11.24 16.45
CA LEU A 243 -26.37 12.09 17.64
C LEU A 243 -25.21 13.09 17.61
N PHE A 244 -24.09 12.69 17.01
CA PHE A 244 -22.86 13.47 16.88
C PHE A 244 -22.41 13.44 15.41
N PRO A 245 -22.98 14.32 14.56
CA PRO A 245 -22.63 14.38 13.14
C PRO A 245 -21.14 14.67 12.88
N GLU A 246 -20.47 15.27 13.86
CA GLU A 246 -19.03 15.57 13.85
C GLU A 246 -18.17 14.31 14.11
N PHE A 247 -18.75 13.24 14.66
CA PHE A 247 -18.08 11.96 14.89
C PHE A 247 -18.39 10.99 13.74
N GLN A 248 -17.56 11.04 12.68
CA GLN A 248 -17.75 10.25 11.47
C GLN A 248 -16.78 9.06 11.40
N PHE A 249 -16.90 8.11 12.35
CA PHE A 249 -16.14 6.85 12.36
C PHE A 249 -16.95 5.65 11.86
N LEU A 250 -18.02 5.88 11.11
CA LEU A 250 -18.89 4.83 10.58
C LEU A 250 -18.11 3.80 9.75
N TRP A 251 -17.06 4.27 9.06
CA TRP A 251 -16.17 3.43 8.27
C TRP A 251 -15.45 2.37 9.09
N LEU A 252 -15.14 2.62 10.37
CA LEU A 252 -14.45 1.67 11.24
C LEU A 252 -15.33 0.45 11.56
N ALA A 253 -16.62 0.68 11.80
CA ALA A 253 -17.60 -0.38 12.00
C ALA A 253 -17.82 -1.19 10.72
N ASP A 254 -17.90 -0.52 9.57
CA ASP A 254 -17.98 -1.15 8.26
C ASP A 254 -16.76 -2.03 7.97
N GLU A 255 -15.57 -1.58 8.37
CA GLU A 255 -14.32 -2.31 8.17
C GLU A 255 -14.25 -3.54 9.07
N ALA A 256 -14.56 -3.39 10.36
CA ALA A 256 -14.67 -4.51 11.30
C ALA A 256 -15.68 -5.56 10.82
N LYS A 257 -16.84 -5.13 10.29
CA LYS A 257 -17.86 -6.04 9.75
C LYS A 257 -17.37 -6.86 8.55
N LYS A 258 -16.48 -6.30 7.73
CA LYS A 258 -15.93 -6.98 6.55
C LYS A 258 -14.74 -7.89 6.89
N ASN A 259 -13.90 -7.47 7.83
CA ASN A 259 -12.64 -8.16 8.12
C ASN A 259 -12.79 -9.20 9.23
N LEU A 260 -13.60 -8.94 10.26
CA LEU A 260 -13.74 -9.86 11.37
C LEU A 260 -14.28 -11.25 10.96
N PRO A 261 -15.26 -11.39 10.05
CA PRO A 261 -15.67 -12.71 9.56
C PRO A 261 -14.55 -13.46 8.84
N LYS A 262 -13.64 -12.75 8.17
CA LYS A 262 -12.47 -13.35 7.49
C LYS A 262 -11.46 -13.86 8.51
N GLU A 263 -11.20 -13.09 9.56
CA GLU A 263 -10.32 -13.49 10.66
C GLU A 263 -10.87 -14.66 11.51
N LEU A 264 -12.18 -14.91 11.45
CA LEU A 264 -12.82 -16.05 12.13
C LEU A 264 -12.84 -17.33 11.28
N ASP A 265 -12.41 -17.28 10.03
CA ASP A 265 -12.35 -18.43 9.11
C ASP A 265 -10.88 -18.76 8.81
N PHE A 266 -10.30 -19.67 9.59
CA PHE A 266 -8.88 -20.01 9.43
C PHE A 266 -8.55 -20.75 8.14
N LEU A 267 -9.54 -21.30 7.42
CA LEU A 267 -9.28 -21.84 6.08
C LEU A 267 -8.88 -20.72 5.12
N GLN A 268 -9.47 -19.54 5.26
CA GLN A 268 -9.09 -18.37 4.46
C GLN A 268 -7.68 -17.88 4.82
N GLU A 269 -7.31 -17.92 6.11
CA GLU A 269 -5.95 -17.62 6.55
C GLU A 269 -4.92 -18.59 5.93
N GLY A 270 -5.18 -19.91 5.98
CA GLY A 270 -4.32 -20.90 5.33
C GLY A 270 -4.22 -20.72 3.81
N GLN A 271 -5.30 -20.31 3.14
CA GLN A 271 -5.29 -20.06 1.69
C GLN A 271 -4.46 -18.83 1.34
N ASN A 272 -4.54 -17.78 2.18
CA ASN A 272 -3.71 -16.59 2.04
C ASN A 272 -2.23 -16.94 2.23
N CYS A 273 -1.91 -17.79 3.20
CA CYS A 273 -0.57 -18.32 3.46
C CYS A 273 0.05 -18.93 2.19
N GLU A 274 -0.59 -19.93 1.59
CA GLU A 274 -0.08 -20.56 0.36
C GLU A 274 -0.01 -19.59 -0.83
N LYS A 275 -0.98 -18.67 -0.94
CA LYS A 275 -1.00 -17.69 -2.03
C LYS A 275 0.21 -16.78 -1.94
N VAL A 276 0.56 -16.33 -0.74
CA VAL A 276 1.71 -15.45 -0.49
C VAL A 276 3.00 -16.19 -0.74
N GLU A 277 3.12 -17.44 -0.29
CA GLU A 277 4.26 -18.30 -0.57
C GLU A 277 4.49 -18.42 -2.09
N LYS A 278 3.44 -18.70 -2.87
CA LYS A 278 3.51 -18.82 -4.33
C LYS A 278 3.94 -17.50 -5.00
N ILE A 279 3.35 -16.38 -4.59
CA ILE A 279 3.60 -15.06 -5.17
C ILE A 279 5.01 -14.56 -4.85
N LEU A 280 5.51 -14.85 -3.64
CA LEU A 280 6.75 -14.32 -3.11
C LEU A 280 7.89 -15.35 -3.09
N LYS A 281 7.70 -16.52 -3.72
CA LYS A 281 8.67 -17.61 -3.85
C LYS A 281 10.07 -17.19 -4.31
N LYS A 282 10.15 -16.08 -5.06
CA LYS A 282 11.43 -15.51 -5.55
C LYS A 282 12.31 -14.93 -4.44
N TYR A 283 11.78 -14.70 -3.24
CA TYR A 283 12.54 -14.19 -2.11
C TYR A 283 12.99 -15.35 -1.23
N SER A 284 14.24 -15.78 -1.39
CA SER A 284 14.84 -16.88 -0.62
C SER A 284 14.88 -16.63 0.89
N TYR A 285 14.91 -15.36 1.30
CA TYR A 285 14.89 -14.95 2.71
C TYR A 285 13.49 -14.96 3.33
N LEU A 286 12.43 -15.22 2.58
CA LEU A 286 11.07 -15.28 3.12
C LEU A 286 10.68 -16.74 3.40
N ARG A 287 10.27 -17.01 4.64
CA ARG A 287 9.61 -18.27 5.01
C ARG A 287 8.14 -18.00 5.33
N VAL A 288 7.28 -18.84 4.76
CA VAL A 288 5.86 -18.91 5.08
C VAL A 288 5.58 -20.33 5.58
N PRO A 289 4.95 -20.52 6.76
CA PRO A 289 4.70 -21.84 7.32
C PRO A 289 3.85 -22.71 6.41
N LYS A 290 4.25 -23.98 6.22
CA LYS A 290 3.41 -24.94 5.51
C LYS A 290 2.12 -25.22 6.29
N ILE A 291 0.98 -25.27 5.60
CA ILE A 291 -0.31 -25.61 6.19
C ILE A 291 -0.56 -27.13 6.12
N TYR A 292 -1.07 -27.71 7.21
CA TYR A 292 -1.51 -29.11 7.28
C TYR A 292 -3.03 -29.14 7.14
N TRP A 293 -3.50 -29.17 5.89
CA TRP A 293 -4.93 -29.06 5.56
C TRP A 293 -5.81 -30.15 6.18
N GLU A 294 -5.30 -31.38 6.27
CA GLU A 294 -6.03 -32.50 6.88
C GLU A 294 -6.28 -32.32 8.39
N LEU A 295 -5.55 -31.40 9.02
CA LEU A 295 -5.65 -31.04 10.43
C LEU A 295 -6.09 -29.58 10.61
N SER A 296 -6.77 -29.02 9.60
CA SER A 296 -7.21 -27.63 9.59
C SER A 296 -8.68 -27.50 9.18
N THR A 297 -9.41 -26.67 9.90
CA THR A 297 -10.83 -26.37 9.73
C THR A 297 -11.05 -24.86 9.83
N LYS A 298 -12.31 -24.44 9.96
CA LYS A 298 -12.63 -23.03 10.19
C LYS A 298 -12.18 -22.52 11.57
N ARG A 299 -12.15 -23.41 12.58
CA ARG A 299 -11.83 -23.06 13.98
C ARG A 299 -10.44 -23.54 14.44
N VAL A 300 -9.81 -24.44 13.68
CA VAL A 300 -8.47 -24.99 13.98
C VAL A 300 -7.57 -24.79 12.76
N LEU A 301 -6.36 -24.25 12.94
CA LEU A 301 -5.36 -24.14 11.89
C LEU A 301 -4.06 -24.77 12.36
N THR A 302 -3.65 -25.84 11.69
CA THR A 302 -2.39 -26.52 11.95
C THR A 302 -1.37 -26.14 10.90
N MET A 303 -0.25 -25.57 11.34
CA MET A 303 0.83 -25.11 10.46
C MET A 303 2.19 -25.57 10.96
N GLU A 304 3.20 -25.49 10.09
CA GLU A 304 4.60 -25.78 10.42
C GLU A 304 5.05 -24.92 11.60
N PHE A 305 5.64 -25.56 12.61
CA PHE A 305 6.23 -24.83 13.72
C PHE A 305 7.52 -24.14 13.27
N CYS A 306 7.56 -22.81 13.35
CA CYS A 306 8.73 -22.01 13.01
C CYS A 306 9.35 -21.39 14.26
N GLN A 307 10.66 -21.59 14.42
CA GLN A 307 11.45 -20.96 15.49
C GLN A 307 12.09 -19.65 15.01
N GLY A 308 12.27 -18.70 15.91
CA GLY A 308 12.95 -17.42 15.67
C GLY A 308 12.66 -16.41 16.78
N GLY A 309 13.35 -15.27 16.75
CA GLY A 309 13.07 -14.13 17.63
C GLY A 309 12.07 -13.18 16.97
N GLN A 310 11.34 -12.39 17.75
CA GLN A 310 10.41 -11.40 17.21
C GLN A 310 11.17 -10.31 16.44
N ILE A 311 10.56 -9.75 15.39
CA ILE A 311 11.24 -8.76 14.53
C ILE A 311 11.61 -7.46 15.25
N ASN A 312 11.00 -7.15 16.40
CA ASN A 312 11.34 -5.99 17.23
C ASN A 312 12.37 -6.31 18.32
N ASP A 313 12.81 -7.56 18.45
CA ASP A 313 13.79 -7.99 19.45
C ASP A 313 15.23 -7.79 18.93
N ARG A 314 15.74 -6.60 19.21
CA ARG A 314 17.11 -6.21 18.81
C ARG A 314 18.19 -7.01 19.57
N GLU A 315 17.93 -7.41 20.81
CA GLU A 315 18.88 -8.17 21.61
C GLU A 315 19.04 -9.59 21.05
N TYR A 316 17.93 -10.24 20.69
CA TYR A 316 17.95 -11.52 19.98
C TYR A 316 18.76 -11.42 18.68
N MET A 317 18.53 -10.38 17.86
CA MET A 317 19.27 -10.20 16.61
C MET A 317 20.77 -10.05 16.84
N HIS A 318 21.17 -9.25 17.84
CA HIS A 318 22.58 -9.10 18.21
C HIS A 318 23.20 -10.42 18.67
N ASN A 319 22.52 -11.16 19.54
CA ASN A 319 23.02 -12.43 20.08
C ASN A 319 23.11 -13.54 19.03
N ASN A 320 22.34 -13.45 17.95
CA ASN A 320 22.33 -14.41 16.85
C ASN A 320 23.09 -13.91 15.60
N ASP A 321 23.83 -12.80 15.70
CA ASP A 321 24.61 -12.19 14.60
C ASP A 321 23.74 -11.94 13.35
N ILE A 322 22.56 -11.36 13.55
CA ILE A 322 21.60 -10.96 12.51
C ILE A 322 21.72 -9.46 12.26
N ASP A 323 21.97 -9.04 11.02
CA ASP A 323 22.01 -7.62 10.66
C ASP A 323 20.60 -7.03 10.58
N VAL A 324 20.32 -6.13 11.52
CA VAL A 324 19.05 -5.40 11.61
C VAL A 324 18.75 -4.59 10.34
N ASN A 325 19.78 -4.07 9.67
CA ASN A 325 19.63 -3.31 8.42
C ASN A 325 19.29 -4.22 7.23
N GLU A 326 19.76 -5.46 7.25
CA GLU A 326 19.37 -6.48 6.29
C GLU A 326 17.89 -6.85 6.47
N VAL A 327 17.46 -7.12 7.71
CA VAL A 327 16.07 -7.45 8.03
C VAL A 327 15.12 -6.35 7.56
N THR A 328 15.38 -5.10 7.94
CA THR A 328 14.53 -3.96 7.57
C THR A 328 14.49 -3.72 6.06
N ARG A 329 15.64 -3.82 5.37
CA ARG A 329 15.71 -3.72 3.90
C ARG A 329 14.90 -4.83 3.22
N ASN A 330 15.01 -6.06 3.70
CA ASN A 330 14.29 -7.21 3.15
C ASN A 330 12.78 -7.10 3.42
N LEU A 331 12.38 -6.68 4.62
CA LEU A 331 10.98 -6.39 4.97
C LEU A 331 10.39 -5.28 4.08
N GLY A 332 11.12 -4.18 3.88
CA GLY A 332 10.72 -3.09 2.99
C GLY A 332 10.55 -3.57 1.54
N LYS A 333 11.45 -4.42 1.03
CA LYS A 333 11.37 -5.01 -0.31
C LYS A 333 10.15 -5.93 -0.45
N LEU A 334 9.87 -6.73 0.57
CA LEU A 334 8.73 -7.64 0.65
C LEU A 334 7.39 -6.89 0.57
N TYR A 335 7.20 -5.89 1.43
CA TYR A 335 5.96 -5.10 1.45
C TYR A 335 5.81 -4.22 0.22
N SER A 336 6.90 -3.65 -0.30
CA SER A 336 6.86 -2.88 -1.55
C SER A 336 6.40 -3.74 -2.74
N GLU A 337 6.84 -4.99 -2.83
CA GLU A 337 6.37 -5.92 -3.86
C GLU A 337 4.88 -6.24 -3.69
N MET A 338 4.43 -6.54 -2.47
CA MET A 338 3.02 -6.82 -2.17
C MET A 338 2.10 -5.65 -2.55
N ILE A 339 2.52 -4.42 -2.25
CA ILE A 339 1.76 -3.19 -2.53
C ILE A 339 1.77 -2.87 -4.01
N PHE A 340 2.95 -2.66 -4.59
CA PHE A 340 3.07 -2.02 -5.90
C PHE A 340 3.03 -3.03 -7.05
N VAL A 341 3.59 -4.24 -6.87
CA VAL A 341 3.77 -5.20 -7.98
C VAL A 341 2.67 -6.24 -8.01
N GLN A 342 2.30 -6.79 -6.86
CA GLN A 342 1.31 -7.87 -6.77
C GLN A 342 -0.10 -7.34 -6.52
N GLY A 343 -0.22 -6.24 -5.77
CA GLY A 343 -1.52 -5.71 -5.37
C GLY A 343 -2.25 -6.63 -4.38
N PHE A 344 -1.52 -7.46 -3.64
CA PHE A 344 -2.05 -8.34 -2.61
C PHE A 344 -1.23 -8.12 -1.35
N ILE A 345 -1.77 -7.31 -0.44
CA ILE A 345 -1.05 -6.76 0.71
C ILE A 345 -1.51 -7.41 2.00
N HIS A 346 -0.55 -7.74 2.85
CA HIS A 346 -0.79 -8.10 4.25
C HIS A 346 -1.00 -6.82 5.07
N CYS A 347 -2.18 -6.65 5.68
CA CYS A 347 -2.55 -5.41 6.38
C CYS A 347 -2.38 -5.46 7.91
N ASP A 348 -1.64 -6.44 8.43
CA ASP A 348 -1.38 -6.57 9.87
C ASP A 348 0.01 -7.13 10.20
N PRO A 349 1.12 -6.49 9.76
CA PRO A 349 2.50 -6.87 10.14
C PRO A 349 2.80 -6.55 11.62
N HIS A 350 1.99 -7.03 12.55
CA HIS A 350 2.28 -6.85 13.97
C HIS A 350 3.63 -7.51 14.30
N PRO A 351 4.51 -6.90 15.11
CA PRO A 351 5.83 -7.48 15.39
C PRO A 351 5.80 -8.91 15.94
N GLY A 352 4.75 -9.25 16.70
CA GLY A 352 4.53 -10.62 17.21
C GLY A 352 4.20 -11.67 16.13
N ASN A 353 3.83 -11.26 14.92
CA ASN A 353 3.49 -12.13 13.80
C ASN A 353 4.65 -12.30 12.80
N VAL A 354 5.79 -11.68 13.08
CA VAL A 354 6.97 -11.71 12.21
C VAL A 354 8.17 -12.16 13.02
N LEU A 355 8.72 -13.32 12.66
CA LEU A 355 9.94 -13.83 13.27
C LEU A 355 11.14 -13.60 12.37
N VAL A 356 12.31 -13.51 13.00
CA VAL A 356 13.61 -13.51 12.33
C VAL A 356 14.46 -14.65 12.85
N ARG A 357 15.20 -15.29 11.95
CA ARG A 357 16.17 -16.32 12.32
C ARG A 357 17.34 -16.35 11.36
N LYS A 358 18.47 -16.85 11.83
CA LYS A 358 19.64 -17.11 11.00
C LYS A 358 19.62 -18.58 10.57
N THR A 359 19.79 -18.83 9.27
CA THR A 359 19.88 -20.18 8.71
C THR A 359 21.27 -20.42 8.13
N ALA A 360 21.73 -21.66 8.19
CA ALA A 360 23.05 -22.04 7.67
C ALA A 360 23.17 -21.87 6.15
N ASN A 361 22.04 -21.96 5.41
CA ASN A 361 22.03 -22.01 3.95
C ASN A 361 21.55 -20.72 3.27
N SER A 362 20.66 -19.95 3.92
CA SER A 362 19.96 -18.80 3.32
C SER A 362 20.34 -17.45 3.94
N GLY A 363 21.21 -17.45 4.96
CA GLY A 363 21.49 -16.25 5.76
C GLY A 363 20.31 -15.90 6.67
N THR A 364 19.95 -14.62 6.74
CA THR A 364 18.84 -14.11 7.55
C THR A 364 17.48 -14.40 6.90
N GLU A 365 16.62 -15.16 7.57
CA GLU A 365 15.24 -15.42 7.14
C GLU A 365 14.23 -14.60 7.95
N ILE A 366 13.20 -14.12 7.25
CA ILE A 366 11.99 -13.50 7.82
C ILE A 366 10.85 -14.51 7.68
N VAL A 367 10.21 -14.86 8.80
CA VAL A 367 9.05 -15.75 8.85
C VAL A 367 7.79 -14.93 9.07
N LEU A 368 6.82 -15.02 8.17
CA LEU A 368 5.48 -14.45 8.36
C LEU A 368 4.55 -15.53 8.93
N LEU A 369 3.98 -15.30 10.11
CA LEU A 369 3.14 -16.29 10.80
C LEU A 369 1.64 -16.10 10.55
N ASP A 370 1.17 -14.85 10.64
CA ASP A 370 -0.26 -14.51 10.55
C ASP A 370 -0.63 -14.10 9.13
N HIS A 371 -1.65 -14.76 8.58
CA HIS A 371 -2.18 -14.44 7.26
C HIS A 371 -3.68 -14.10 7.26
N GLY A 372 -4.22 -13.71 8.43
CA GLY A 372 -5.64 -13.46 8.63
C GLY A 372 -6.18 -12.20 7.94
N LEU A 373 -5.34 -11.18 7.72
CA LEU A 373 -5.77 -9.91 7.13
C LEU A 373 -4.98 -9.55 5.86
N TYR A 374 -5.61 -9.81 4.71
CA TYR A 374 -5.15 -9.42 3.39
C TYR A 374 -6.17 -8.57 2.64
N GLN A 375 -5.65 -7.66 1.83
CA GLN A 375 -6.44 -6.86 0.90
C GLN A 375 -5.88 -6.96 -0.51
N THR A 376 -6.76 -7.10 -1.50
CA THR A 376 -6.42 -6.95 -2.92
C THR A 376 -6.63 -5.49 -3.31
N LEU A 377 -5.58 -4.86 -3.84
CA LEU A 377 -5.61 -3.50 -4.34
C LEU A 377 -6.03 -3.48 -5.81
N SER A 378 -6.93 -2.57 -6.17
CA SER A 378 -7.31 -2.39 -7.57
C SER A 378 -6.17 -1.78 -8.37
N ASP A 379 -6.13 -2.08 -9.67
CA ASP A 379 -5.04 -1.65 -10.53
C ASP A 379 -4.96 -0.12 -10.66
N ASP A 380 -6.10 0.53 -10.84
CA ASP A 380 -6.18 2.00 -10.89
C ASP A 380 -5.64 2.64 -9.61
N PHE A 381 -6.05 2.09 -8.46
CA PHE A 381 -5.58 2.56 -7.16
C PHE A 381 -4.07 2.40 -7.02
N ARG A 382 -3.53 1.23 -7.42
CA ARG A 382 -2.08 0.97 -7.37
C ARG A 382 -1.30 1.91 -8.28
N LEU A 383 -1.83 2.22 -9.47
CA LEU A 383 -1.21 3.15 -10.40
C LEU A 383 -1.19 4.57 -9.84
N ASP A 384 -2.33 5.07 -9.37
CA ASP A 384 -2.41 6.41 -8.76
C ASP A 384 -1.54 6.50 -7.51
N TYR A 385 -1.50 5.45 -6.68
CA TYR A 385 -0.64 5.40 -5.50
C TYR A 385 0.85 5.35 -5.86
N SER A 386 1.24 4.60 -6.90
CA SER A 386 2.62 4.57 -7.41
C SER A 386 3.04 5.93 -7.95
N GLN A 387 2.14 6.63 -8.63
CA GLN A 387 2.40 7.95 -9.20
C GLN A 387 2.47 9.04 -8.13
N LEU A 388 1.64 8.95 -7.08
CA LEU A 388 1.78 9.78 -5.88
C LEU A 388 3.17 9.60 -5.26
N TRP A 389 3.62 8.36 -5.07
CA TRP A 389 4.97 8.07 -4.56
C TRP A 389 6.08 8.61 -5.47
N GLN A 390 5.96 8.49 -6.79
CA GLN A 390 6.92 9.08 -7.73
C GLN A 390 6.95 10.61 -7.64
N ALA A 391 5.79 11.25 -7.51
CA ALA A 391 5.71 12.70 -7.36
C ALA A 391 6.33 13.17 -6.04
N ILE A 392 6.10 12.44 -4.95
CA ILE A 392 6.73 12.65 -3.64
C ILE A 392 8.25 12.55 -3.76
N LEU A 393 8.77 11.51 -4.40
CA LEU A 393 10.21 11.28 -4.56
C LEU A 393 10.87 12.31 -5.48
N GLY A 394 10.17 12.76 -6.52
CA GLY A 394 10.65 13.78 -7.44
C GLY A 394 10.44 15.22 -6.97
N ALA A 395 9.95 15.43 -5.73
CA ALA A 395 9.53 16.74 -5.21
C ALA A 395 8.57 17.50 -6.16
N ASN A 396 7.76 16.78 -6.93
CA ASN A 396 6.83 17.34 -7.91
C ASN A 396 5.49 17.66 -7.24
N VAL A 397 5.34 18.90 -6.77
CA VAL A 397 4.14 19.36 -6.05
C VAL A 397 2.86 19.23 -6.88
N GLU A 398 2.91 19.53 -8.18
CA GLU A 398 1.74 19.40 -9.07
C GLU A 398 1.32 17.94 -9.22
N GLY A 399 2.28 17.03 -9.36
CA GLY A 399 2.03 15.59 -9.35
C GLY A 399 1.42 15.12 -8.03
N ILE A 400 1.95 15.59 -6.89
CA ILE A 400 1.41 15.26 -5.55
C ILE A 400 -0.06 15.69 -5.49
N LYS A 401 -0.38 16.90 -5.93
CA LYS A 401 -1.75 17.45 -5.96
C LYS A 401 -2.67 16.63 -6.85
N GLU A 402 -2.25 16.32 -8.07
CA GLU A 402 -3.05 15.55 -9.02
C GLU A 402 -3.41 14.16 -8.48
N TYR A 403 -2.40 13.37 -8.10
CA TYR A 403 -2.62 11.98 -7.68
C TYR A 403 -3.27 11.90 -6.30
N SER A 404 -3.02 12.86 -5.40
CA SER A 404 -3.78 12.96 -4.14
C SER A 404 -5.26 13.22 -4.39
N LYS A 405 -5.62 14.05 -5.37
CA LYS A 405 -7.01 14.31 -5.75
C LYS A 405 -7.68 13.06 -6.32
N ARG A 406 -6.98 12.30 -7.17
CA ARG A 406 -7.47 11.00 -7.69
C ARG A 406 -7.68 9.96 -6.59
N LEU A 407 -6.81 9.98 -5.57
CA LEU A 407 -6.92 9.15 -4.37
C LEU A 407 -7.94 9.68 -3.35
N GLY A 408 -8.76 10.67 -3.69
CA GLY A 408 -9.88 11.16 -2.88
C GLY A 408 -9.53 12.23 -1.84
N ALA A 409 -8.28 12.69 -1.76
CA ALA A 409 -7.88 13.71 -0.77
C ALA A 409 -8.40 15.13 -1.08
N GLY A 410 -8.77 15.39 -2.33
CA GLY A 410 -9.17 16.73 -2.77
C GLY A 410 -8.06 17.76 -2.53
N GLU A 411 -8.38 18.87 -1.85
CA GLU A 411 -7.42 19.93 -1.54
C GLU A 411 -6.47 19.59 -0.38
N MET A 412 -6.68 18.47 0.32
CA MET A 412 -5.83 18.01 1.44
C MET A 412 -4.62 17.20 0.97
N TYR A 413 -4.09 17.50 -0.22
CA TYR A 413 -2.98 16.76 -0.82
C TYR A 413 -1.70 16.81 0.04
N GLY A 414 -1.44 17.93 0.71
CA GLY A 414 -0.27 18.08 1.58
C GLY A 414 -0.33 17.15 2.79
N LEU A 415 -1.49 17.10 3.44
CA LEU A 415 -1.73 16.21 4.57
C LEU A 415 -1.63 14.73 4.15
N LEU A 416 -2.24 14.35 3.02
CA LEU A 416 -2.14 12.98 2.51
C LEU A 416 -0.67 12.61 2.22
N ALA A 417 0.08 13.49 1.56
CA ALA A 417 1.48 13.24 1.22
C ALA A 417 2.35 13.10 2.48
N CYS A 418 2.13 13.94 3.51
CA CYS A 418 2.80 13.83 4.80
C CYS A 418 2.46 12.51 5.51
N MET A 419 1.20 12.07 5.49
CA MET A 419 0.79 10.80 6.10
C MET A 419 1.40 9.58 5.37
N VAL A 420 1.39 9.59 4.04
CA VAL A 420 1.95 8.52 3.20
C VAL A 420 3.47 8.44 3.33
N SER A 421 4.16 9.58 3.39
CA SER A 421 5.62 9.63 3.49
C SER A 421 6.16 9.64 4.91
N ALA A 422 5.38 10.00 5.93
CA ALA A 422 5.91 10.33 7.27
C ALA A 422 7.10 11.31 7.22
N ARG A 423 7.03 12.28 6.30
CA ARG A 423 7.98 13.39 6.18
C ARG A 423 7.22 14.71 6.30
N SER A 424 7.92 15.74 6.76
CA SER A 424 7.36 17.10 6.81
C SER A 424 7.08 17.63 5.40
N TRP A 425 6.10 18.53 5.26
CA TRP A 425 5.81 19.18 3.96
C TRP A 425 7.03 19.94 3.41
N ALA A 426 7.86 20.49 4.29
CA ALA A 426 9.11 21.15 3.92
C ALA A 426 10.14 20.17 3.32
N ALA A 427 10.25 18.96 3.86
CA ALA A 427 11.10 17.91 3.28
C ALA A 427 10.58 17.43 1.92
N LEU A 428 9.26 17.27 1.77
CA LEU A 428 8.64 16.85 0.51
C LEU A 428 8.87 17.83 -0.64
N THR A 429 8.83 19.13 -0.35
CA THR A 429 9.01 20.18 -1.37
C THR A 429 10.47 20.42 -1.72
N LYS A 430 11.39 20.26 -0.76
CA LYS A 430 12.84 20.40 -0.99
C LYS A 430 13.48 19.15 -1.62
N GLY A 431 12.86 18.00 -1.44
CA GLY A 431 13.38 16.69 -1.83
C GLY A 431 13.80 15.86 -0.61
N ILE A 432 13.24 14.66 -0.52
CA ILE A 432 13.49 13.68 0.56
C ILE A 432 14.95 13.18 0.53
N ASP A 433 15.56 13.18 -0.65
CA ASP A 433 16.97 12.82 -0.89
C ASP A 433 17.95 13.87 -0.35
N LYS A 434 17.55 15.14 -0.32
CA LYS A 434 18.38 16.28 0.10
C LYS A 434 18.22 16.64 1.57
N THR A 435 17.18 16.13 2.22
CA THR A 435 16.85 16.45 3.61
C THR A 435 16.99 15.20 4.50
N PRO A 436 18.04 15.11 5.34
CA PRO A 436 18.17 13.99 6.27
C PRO A 436 17.02 14.00 7.28
N ILE A 437 16.65 12.82 7.77
CA ILE A 437 15.63 12.67 8.82
C ILE A 437 16.22 13.22 10.13
N SER A 438 15.58 14.23 10.70
CA SER A 438 15.96 14.83 12.00
C SER A 438 15.20 14.15 13.14
N GLU A 439 15.81 14.04 14.34
CA GLU A 439 15.15 13.51 15.54
C GLU A 439 13.87 14.29 15.93
N GLY A 440 13.77 15.56 15.55
CA GLY A 440 12.57 16.39 15.77
C GLY A 440 11.52 16.37 14.65
N GLU A 441 11.80 15.73 13.50
CA GLU A 441 10.87 15.74 12.35
C GLU A 441 9.59 14.95 12.67
N ASP A 442 9.68 13.95 13.56
CA ASP A 442 8.51 13.21 14.04
C ASP A 442 7.56 14.06 14.86
N ASP A 443 8.11 14.89 15.72
CA ASP A 443 7.33 15.79 16.55
C ASP A 443 6.73 16.90 15.68
N GLU A 444 7.44 17.38 14.66
CA GLU A 444 6.88 18.30 13.65
C GLU A 444 5.73 17.66 12.86
N VAL A 445 5.87 16.42 12.39
CA VAL A 445 4.82 15.70 11.65
C VAL A 445 3.62 15.42 12.57
N LYS A 446 3.86 15.01 13.82
CA LYS A 446 2.80 14.80 14.83
C LYS A 446 2.11 16.10 15.19
N GLU A 447 2.84 17.19 15.38
CA GLU A 447 2.28 18.50 15.73
C GLU A 447 1.48 19.09 14.56
N TYR A 448 1.99 18.93 13.33
CA TYR A 448 1.26 19.30 12.11
C TYR A 448 -0.02 18.47 11.94
N ALA A 449 0.06 17.15 12.17
CA ALA A 449 -1.11 16.27 12.15
C ALA A 449 -2.11 16.64 13.25
N ALA A 450 -1.64 16.94 14.47
CA ALA A 450 -2.46 17.36 15.61
C ALA A 450 -3.22 18.67 15.30
N LYS A 451 -2.56 19.64 14.67
CA LYS A 451 -3.18 20.89 14.19
C LYS A 451 -4.25 20.65 13.12
N LEU A 452 -4.18 19.52 12.40
CA LEU A 452 -5.06 19.17 11.31
C LEU A 452 -6.02 18.01 11.61
N ILE A 453 -6.17 17.60 12.88
CA ILE A 453 -7.09 16.51 13.29
C ILE A 453 -8.48 16.60 12.65
N PRO A 454 -9.15 17.78 12.57
CA PRO A 454 -10.45 17.88 11.88
C PRO A 454 -10.35 17.53 10.39
N GLN A 455 -9.29 17.97 9.72
CA GLN A 455 -9.03 17.68 8.30
C GLN A 455 -8.62 16.23 8.08
N ILE A 456 -7.93 15.59 9.03
CA ILE A 456 -7.60 14.16 8.98
C ILE A 456 -8.87 13.32 8.96
N SER A 457 -9.83 13.60 9.85
CA SER A 457 -11.11 12.88 9.86
C SER A 457 -11.85 13.03 8.53
N ASP A 458 -11.90 14.23 7.97
CA ASP A 458 -12.51 14.49 6.65
C ASP A 458 -11.76 13.80 5.51
N LEU A 459 -10.43 13.78 5.55
CA LEU A 459 -9.58 13.09 4.57
C LEU A 459 -9.85 11.58 4.59
N LEU A 460 -9.84 10.96 5.77
CA LEU A 460 -10.06 9.52 5.93
C LEU A 460 -11.45 9.07 5.46
N ASN A 461 -12.46 9.94 5.58
CA ASN A 461 -13.79 9.69 5.07
C ASN A 461 -13.90 9.75 3.53
N ARG A 462 -12.98 10.47 2.87
CA ARG A 462 -13.01 10.63 1.41
C ARG A 462 -12.09 9.66 0.67
N VAL A 463 -10.96 9.28 1.26
CA VAL A 463 -10.01 8.36 0.63
C VAL A 463 -10.62 6.96 0.47
N PRO A 464 -10.25 6.22 -0.59
CA PRO A 464 -10.66 4.83 -0.75
C PRO A 464 -10.29 3.97 0.46
N ARG A 465 -11.13 3.00 0.81
CA ARG A 465 -10.86 2.06 1.92
C ARG A 465 -9.52 1.33 1.80
N GLN A 466 -9.08 1.07 0.57
CA GLN A 466 -7.78 0.50 0.26
C GLN A 466 -6.62 1.31 0.85
N MET A 467 -6.76 2.64 0.92
CA MET A 467 -5.79 3.55 1.53
C MET A 467 -5.73 3.41 3.05
N LEU A 468 -6.87 3.19 3.72
CA LEU A 468 -6.94 3.09 5.18
C LEU A 468 -6.11 1.91 5.71
N LEU A 469 -6.22 0.75 5.06
CA LEU A 469 -5.43 -0.42 5.40
C LEU A 469 -3.94 -0.26 5.04
N LEU A 470 -3.64 0.50 3.99
CA LEU A 470 -2.27 0.87 3.64
C LEU A 470 -1.63 1.78 4.71
N PHE A 471 -2.36 2.76 5.24
CA PHE A 471 -1.87 3.57 6.36
C PHE A 471 -1.52 2.71 7.55
N LYS A 472 -2.43 1.82 7.96
CA LYS A 472 -2.16 0.86 9.05
C LYS A 472 -0.90 0.03 8.80
N THR A 473 -0.75 -0.47 7.58
CA THR A 473 0.42 -1.30 7.20
C THR A 473 1.70 -0.49 7.28
N ASN A 474 1.71 0.72 6.71
CA ASN A 474 2.87 1.62 6.73
C ASN A 474 3.25 2.02 8.16
N ASP A 475 2.27 2.31 9.01
CA ASP A 475 2.51 2.70 10.41
C ASP A 475 3.10 1.55 11.23
N LEU A 476 2.62 0.31 11.04
CA LEU A 476 3.20 -0.86 11.70
C LEU A 476 4.64 -1.13 11.22
N LEU A 477 4.91 -0.99 9.92
CA LEU A 477 6.27 -1.12 9.38
C LEU A 477 7.21 -0.04 9.95
N ARG A 478 6.74 1.21 10.04
CA ARG A 478 7.48 2.31 10.69
C ARG A 478 7.73 2.03 12.17
N GLY A 479 6.76 1.44 12.87
CA GLY A 479 6.91 1.01 14.25
C GLY A 479 8.04 -0.02 14.43
N ILE A 480 8.16 -0.97 13.49
CA ILE A 480 9.27 -1.93 13.46
C ILE A 480 10.60 -1.22 13.20
N GLU A 481 10.68 -0.33 12.20
CA GLU A 481 11.89 0.44 11.91
C GLU A 481 12.36 1.31 13.07
N HIS A 482 11.42 1.89 13.81
CA HIS A 482 11.67 2.67 15.02
C HIS A 482 12.22 1.79 16.14
N ALA A 483 11.58 0.65 16.43
CA ALA A 483 12.06 -0.30 17.44
C ALA A 483 13.48 -0.83 17.13
N LEU A 484 13.80 -0.96 15.84
CA LEU A 484 15.09 -1.43 15.35
C LEU A 484 16.14 -0.34 15.16
N HIS A 485 15.78 0.95 15.34
CA HIS A 485 16.65 2.11 15.12
C HIS A 485 17.25 2.21 13.69
N CYS A 486 16.53 1.73 12.68
CA CYS A 486 17.02 1.68 11.28
C CYS A 486 16.44 2.78 10.37
N ARG A 487 15.60 3.67 10.91
CA ARG A 487 14.87 4.67 10.11
C ARG A 487 15.75 5.62 9.32
N ALA A 488 16.94 5.95 9.83
CA ALA A 488 17.89 6.87 9.17
C ALA A 488 18.40 6.36 7.82
N ASN A 489 18.32 5.05 7.55
CA ASN A 489 18.94 4.44 6.37
C ASN A 489 18.12 4.59 5.08
N ALA A 490 16.91 5.15 5.13
CA ALA A 490 16.01 5.39 3.98
C ALA A 490 15.81 4.18 3.04
N SER A 491 16.14 2.96 3.48
CA SER A 491 16.22 1.76 2.65
C SER A 491 14.83 1.34 2.15
N SER A 492 13.81 1.51 2.99
CA SER A 492 12.40 1.30 2.65
C SER A 492 11.92 2.25 1.55
N PHE A 493 12.33 3.52 1.56
CA PHE A 493 12.00 4.48 0.50
C PHE A 493 12.63 4.14 -0.85
N ILE A 494 13.88 3.69 -0.86
CA ILE A 494 14.58 3.26 -2.07
C ILE A 494 13.96 1.98 -2.65
N ASN A 495 13.50 1.07 -1.78
CA ASN A 495 12.81 -0.14 -2.24
C ASN A 495 11.42 0.17 -2.79
N MET A 496 10.68 1.07 -2.14
CA MET A 496 9.38 1.54 -2.64
C MET A 496 9.53 2.25 -3.98
N SER A 497 10.52 3.13 -4.16
CA SER A 497 10.75 3.84 -5.42
C SER A 497 10.98 2.89 -6.59
N ARG A 498 11.82 1.86 -6.39
CA ARG A 498 12.07 0.80 -7.38
C ARG A 498 10.80 0.05 -7.75
N CYS A 499 10.00 -0.33 -6.75
CA CYS A 499 8.75 -1.05 -6.97
C CYS A 499 7.66 -0.20 -7.65
N CYS A 500 7.59 1.11 -7.37
CA CYS A 500 6.69 2.05 -8.08
C CYS A 500 6.99 2.11 -9.58
N VAL A 501 8.27 2.16 -9.95
CA VAL A 501 8.70 2.15 -11.36
C VAL A 501 8.32 0.83 -12.05
N LEU A 502 8.51 -0.30 -11.35
CA LEU A 502 8.14 -1.63 -11.84
C LEU A 502 6.62 -1.82 -12.00
N ALA A 503 5.82 -1.27 -11.08
CA ALA A 503 4.36 -1.34 -11.13
C ALA A 503 3.77 -0.66 -12.37
N LYS A 504 4.31 0.54 -12.68
CA LYS A 504 3.99 1.26 -13.92
C LYS A 504 4.33 0.41 -15.14
N TRP A 505 5.52 -0.21 -15.13
CA TRP A 505 6.02 -1.01 -16.25
C TRP A 505 5.14 -2.24 -16.59
N LEU A 506 4.59 -2.94 -15.60
CA LEU A 506 3.71 -4.10 -15.82
C LEU A 506 2.33 -3.72 -16.41
N LYS A 507 1.97 -2.43 -16.39
CA LYS A 507 0.62 -1.93 -16.70
C LYS A 507 0.60 -0.95 -17.87
N VAL A 508 1.74 -0.47 -18.36
CA VAL A 508 1.78 0.20 -19.67
C VAL A 508 1.38 -0.84 -20.71
N PRO A 509 0.35 -0.60 -21.56
CA PRO A 509 0.08 -1.48 -22.68
C PRO A 509 1.38 -1.65 -23.46
N GLN A 510 1.83 -2.89 -23.63
CA GLN A 510 2.91 -3.17 -24.55
C GLN A 510 2.50 -2.51 -25.87
N CYS A 511 3.35 -1.63 -26.41
CA CYS A 511 3.12 -1.10 -27.75
C CYS A 511 2.71 -2.27 -28.64
N PRO A 512 1.68 -2.11 -29.49
CA PRO A 512 1.39 -3.12 -30.48
C PRO A 512 2.71 -3.41 -31.19
N LYS A 513 3.03 -4.71 -31.32
CA LYS A 513 4.09 -5.16 -32.22
C LYS A 513 3.65 -4.77 -33.64
N GLU A 514 3.85 -3.52 -34.00
CA GLU A 514 3.97 -3.13 -35.39
C GLU A 514 5.42 -3.41 -35.76
N SER A 515 5.53 -4.30 -36.74
CA SER A 515 6.75 -4.89 -37.25
C SER A 515 7.72 -3.82 -37.76
N SER A 516 8.85 -3.64 -37.08
CA SER A 516 10.09 -3.33 -37.79
C SER A 516 10.92 -4.61 -37.87
N ASP A 517 11.18 -5.05 -39.10
CA ASP A 517 11.77 -6.36 -39.39
C ASP A 517 13.31 -6.39 -39.22
N THR A 518 13.97 -5.27 -38.92
CA THR A 518 15.44 -5.17 -38.78
C THR A 518 15.87 -5.47 -37.33
N THR A 519 16.75 -6.46 -37.14
CA THR A 519 17.23 -6.88 -35.81
C THR A 519 18.76 -6.94 -35.78
N VAL A 520 19.37 -6.23 -34.83
CA VAL A 520 20.82 -6.18 -34.61
C VAL A 520 21.14 -6.58 -33.17
N LEU A 521 22.13 -7.47 -33.01
CA LEU A 521 22.71 -7.82 -31.72
C LEU A 521 23.96 -6.99 -31.48
N ALA A 522 24.01 -6.29 -30.36
CA ALA A 522 25.16 -5.50 -29.93
C ALA A 522 25.77 -6.08 -28.66
N ALA A 523 27.09 -6.20 -28.62
CA ALA A 523 27.86 -6.61 -27.45
C ALA A 523 29.03 -5.66 -27.23
N VAL A 524 29.28 -5.26 -26.00
CA VAL A 524 30.42 -4.43 -25.63
C VAL A 524 31.31 -5.21 -24.67
N TYR A 525 32.60 -5.25 -24.97
CA TYR A 525 33.62 -5.90 -24.15
C TYR A 525 34.66 -4.87 -23.72
N GLY A 526 34.98 -4.86 -22.43
CA GLY A 526 35.91 -3.90 -21.83
C GLY A 526 35.19 -2.87 -20.95
N PRO A 527 35.92 -1.93 -20.33
CA PRO A 527 37.36 -1.66 -20.51
C PRO A 527 38.25 -2.83 -20.03
N GLY A 528 39.17 -3.29 -20.88
CA GLY A 528 40.09 -4.41 -20.59
C GLY A 528 41.47 -4.21 -21.21
N GLU A 529 42.37 -5.19 -21.03
CA GLU A 529 43.74 -5.11 -21.60
C GLU A 529 43.71 -5.04 -23.13
N VAL A 530 44.46 -4.10 -23.68
CA VAL A 530 44.65 -3.92 -25.12
C VAL A 530 46.05 -4.37 -25.51
N LYS A 531 46.22 -4.86 -26.74
CA LYS A 531 47.55 -5.20 -27.26
C LYS A 531 48.43 -3.96 -27.26
N MET A 532 49.70 -4.09 -26.88
CA MET A 532 50.66 -2.97 -26.86
C MET A 532 50.75 -2.20 -28.19
N SER A 533 50.43 -2.84 -29.33
CA SER A 533 50.39 -2.20 -30.64
C SER A 533 49.18 -1.29 -30.89
N GLU A 534 48.07 -1.52 -30.18
CA GLU A 534 46.81 -0.79 -30.31
C GLU A 534 46.53 0.08 -29.06
N GLU A 535 47.49 0.18 -28.15
CA GLU A 535 47.38 0.88 -26.87
C GLU A 535 47.54 2.40 -27.05
N ILE A 536 46.62 3.18 -26.47
CA ILE A 536 46.74 4.63 -26.40
C ILE A 536 46.98 5.02 -24.94
N ILE A 537 48.02 5.81 -24.70
CA ILE A 537 48.47 6.16 -23.34
C ILE A 537 47.42 6.98 -22.60
N ASP A 538 46.83 7.98 -23.27
CA ASP A 538 45.98 8.99 -22.62
C ASP A 538 44.48 8.68 -22.65
N LYS A 539 44.05 7.62 -23.35
CA LYS A 539 42.63 7.26 -23.50
C LYS A 539 42.45 5.79 -23.86
N ALA A 540 41.22 5.29 -23.70
CA ALA A 540 40.85 3.97 -24.18
C ALA A 540 40.85 3.88 -25.71
N THR A 541 41.28 2.74 -26.24
CA THR A 541 41.17 2.39 -27.65
C THR A 541 39.78 1.82 -27.92
N LEU A 542 38.99 2.51 -28.75
CA LEU A 542 37.66 2.03 -29.15
C LEU A 542 37.74 1.24 -30.47
N LYS A 543 37.23 0.01 -30.45
CA LYS A 543 37.13 -0.84 -31.64
C LYS A 543 35.68 -1.20 -31.89
N VAL A 544 35.15 -0.79 -33.03
CA VAL A 544 33.85 -1.26 -33.51
C VAL A 544 34.10 -2.35 -34.54
N ILE A 545 33.42 -3.50 -34.40
CA ILE A 545 33.47 -4.62 -35.34
C ILE A 545 32.05 -4.83 -35.86
N PHE A 546 31.85 -4.56 -37.15
CA PHE A 546 30.56 -4.76 -37.80
C PHE A 546 30.54 -6.10 -38.55
N LYS A 547 29.57 -6.96 -38.24
CA LYS A 547 29.41 -8.27 -38.86
C LYS A 547 28.08 -8.35 -39.63
N PRO A 548 28.13 -8.45 -40.98
CA PRO A 548 26.93 -8.59 -41.78
C PRO A 548 26.24 -9.95 -41.56
N LYS A 549 25.02 -10.09 -42.08
CA LYS A 549 24.21 -11.32 -41.96
C LYS A 549 24.84 -12.51 -42.69
N VAL A 550 25.42 -12.29 -43.88
CA VAL A 550 26.08 -13.33 -44.70
C VAL A 550 27.32 -12.71 -45.36
N GLY A 551 28.44 -13.44 -45.34
CA GLY A 551 29.67 -13.06 -46.04
C GLY A 551 30.71 -12.32 -45.19
N LEU A 552 31.87 -12.08 -45.78
CA LEU A 552 32.94 -11.26 -45.20
C LEU A 552 32.66 -9.77 -45.45
N PRO A 553 33.02 -8.87 -44.53
CA PRO A 553 32.76 -7.43 -44.67
C PRO A 553 33.49 -6.85 -45.90
N GLY A 554 32.72 -6.25 -46.81
CA GLY A 554 33.22 -5.55 -47.99
C GLY A 554 33.51 -4.07 -47.71
N CYS A 555 33.67 -3.28 -48.78
CA CYS A 555 34.00 -1.85 -48.66
C CYS A 555 32.85 -1.02 -48.05
N ALA A 556 31.61 -1.36 -48.32
CA ALA A 556 30.43 -0.66 -47.79
C ALA A 556 30.28 -0.89 -46.28
N GLU A 557 30.48 -2.12 -45.83
CA GLU A 557 30.44 -2.50 -44.42
C GLU A 557 31.60 -1.86 -43.65
N LYS A 558 32.79 -1.75 -44.24
CA LYS A 558 33.92 -1.01 -43.65
C LYS A 558 33.63 0.49 -43.49
N LEU A 559 32.91 1.09 -44.44
CA LEU A 559 32.48 2.48 -44.33
C LEU A 559 31.48 2.65 -43.17
N GLN A 560 30.51 1.74 -43.04
CA GLN A 560 29.58 1.72 -41.92
C GLN A 560 30.29 1.52 -40.58
N GLU A 561 31.26 0.60 -40.50
CA GLU A 561 32.07 0.39 -39.30
C GLU A 561 32.82 1.67 -38.89
N ARG A 562 33.38 2.40 -39.85
CA ARG A 562 34.05 3.68 -39.59
C ARG A 562 33.08 4.73 -39.06
N LEU A 563 31.89 4.84 -39.64
CA LEU A 563 30.87 5.78 -39.16
C LEU A 563 30.44 5.44 -37.73
N LEU A 564 30.13 4.18 -37.46
CA LEU A 564 29.74 3.70 -36.13
C LEU A 564 30.84 3.96 -35.09
N ARG A 565 32.11 3.72 -35.46
CA ARG A 565 33.26 4.01 -34.61
C ARG A 565 33.35 5.50 -34.28
N ASN A 566 33.29 6.38 -35.28
CA ASN A 566 33.36 7.81 -35.07
C ASN A 566 32.22 8.31 -34.17
N THR A 567 30.99 7.81 -34.38
CA THR A 567 29.83 8.15 -33.55
C THR A 567 30.08 7.72 -32.10
N CYS A 568 30.51 6.48 -31.86
CA CYS A 568 30.75 5.98 -30.51
C CYS A 568 31.95 6.69 -29.82
N GLU A 569 33.03 6.98 -30.54
CA GLU A 569 34.21 7.70 -30.01
C GLU A 569 33.87 9.13 -29.55
N SER A 570 32.94 9.80 -30.24
CA SER A 570 32.52 11.15 -29.86
C SER A 570 31.79 11.19 -28.50
N VAL A 571 31.15 10.08 -28.14
CA VAL A 571 30.24 9.93 -27.00
C VAL A 571 30.93 9.29 -25.80
N VAL A 572 31.76 8.27 -26.01
CA VAL A 572 32.44 7.54 -24.93
C VAL A 572 33.50 8.42 -24.28
N LEU A 573 33.51 8.46 -22.94
CA LEU A 573 34.53 9.14 -22.14
C LEU A 573 35.80 8.29 -22.04
N ALA A 574 36.49 8.11 -23.17
CA ALA A 574 37.65 7.23 -23.27
C ALA A 574 38.81 7.63 -22.35
N THR A 575 38.93 8.90 -21.96
CA THR A 575 39.96 9.41 -21.05
C THR A 575 39.85 8.86 -19.62
N LEU A 576 38.70 8.31 -19.22
CA LEU A 576 38.52 7.69 -17.90
C LEU A 576 39.18 6.31 -17.81
N HIS A 577 39.59 5.72 -18.94
CA HIS A 577 40.21 4.40 -19.02
C HIS A 577 41.48 4.43 -19.90
N PRO A 578 42.55 5.12 -19.47
CA PRO A 578 43.81 5.13 -20.21
C PRO A 578 44.37 3.72 -20.35
N ARG A 579 45.06 3.43 -21.46
CA ARG A 579 45.73 2.14 -21.70
C ARG A 579 44.78 0.92 -21.72
N ALA A 580 43.49 1.13 -21.91
CA ALA A 580 42.47 0.07 -21.99
C ALA A 580 41.83 -0.02 -23.38
N GLY A 581 41.28 -1.18 -23.72
CA GLY A 581 40.50 -1.42 -24.94
C GLY A 581 39.01 -1.58 -24.65
N ILE A 582 38.16 -0.98 -25.48
CA ILE A 582 36.71 -1.18 -25.49
C ILE A 582 36.32 -1.68 -26.90
N ASN A 583 35.78 -2.89 -26.98
CA ASN A 583 35.37 -3.54 -28.22
C ASN A 583 33.84 -3.60 -28.31
N ILE A 584 33.26 -2.91 -29.28
CA ILE A 584 31.84 -2.97 -29.62
C ILE A 584 31.67 -3.91 -30.82
N VAL A 585 30.90 -4.98 -30.67
CA VAL A 585 30.60 -5.94 -31.73
C VAL A 585 29.13 -5.82 -32.10
N LEU A 586 28.85 -5.56 -33.38
CA LEU A 586 27.51 -5.45 -33.94
C LEU A 586 27.30 -6.58 -34.93
N GLN A 587 26.33 -7.46 -34.66
CA GLN A 587 25.96 -8.59 -35.51
C GLN A 587 24.54 -8.37 -36.04
N VAL A 588 24.41 -8.32 -37.37
CA VAL A 588 23.11 -8.23 -38.02
C VAL A 588 22.45 -9.61 -38.03
N ILE A 589 21.22 -9.71 -37.50
CA ILE A 589 20.43 -10.94 -37.46
C ILE A 589 19.42 -10.93 -38.62
N GLN A 590 18.68 -9.83 -38.73
CA GLN A 590 17.69 -9.61 -39.77
C GLN A 590 17.86 -8.20 -40.34
N ASP A 591 17.84 -8.10 -41.66
CA ASP A 591 18.05 -6.85 -42.39
C ASP A 591 16.84 -6.64 -43.31
N SER A 592 16.17 -5.52 -43.10
CA SER A 592 15.01 -5.09 -43.86
C SER A 592 15.23 -3.71 -44.47
N GLY A 593 16.48 -3.32 -44.75
CA GLY A 593 16.80 -2.04 -45.37
C GLY A 593 18.22 -1.58 -45.01
N SER A 594 19.02 -1.21 -46.01
CA SER A 594 20.44 -0.91 -45.81
C SER A 594 20.69 0.41 -45.06
N PHE A 595 19.74 1.34 -45.05
CA PHE A 595 19.88 2.64 -44.36
C PHE A 595 19.25 2.64 -42.96
N GLN A 596 18.08 2.01 -42.80
CA GLN A 596 17.49 1.71 -41.50
C GLN A 596 18.44 0.87 -40.63
N LEU A 597 19.26 0.02 -41.26
CA LEU A 597 20.29 -0.75 -40.56
C LEU A 597 21.28 0.15 -39.80
N LEU A 598 21.64 1.32 -40.34
CA LEU A 598 22.61 2.22 -39.70
C LEU A 598 22.04 2.86 -38.42
N SER A 599 20.80 3.37 -38.46
CA SER A 599 20.14 3.93 -37.27
C SER A 599 19.89 2.86 -36.22
N CYS A 600 19.46 1.66 -36.63
CA CYS A 600 19.33 0.51 -35.75
C CYS A 600 20.66 0.15 -35.07
N CYS A 601 21.77 0.11 -35.83
CA CYS A 601 23.10 -0.19 -35.29
C CYS A 601 23.58 0.86 -34.29
N ILE A 602 23.38 2.15 -34.56
CA ILE A 602 23.76 3.23 -33.63
C ILE A 602 22.94 3.14 -32.33
N ASN A 603 21.63 2.92 -32.44
CA ASN A 603 20.76 2.76 -31.27
C ASN A 603 21.13 1.50 -30.46
N ALA A 604 21.42 0.38 -31.14
CA ALA A 604 21.87 -0.85 -30.49
C ALA A 604 23.23 -0.70 -29.80
N ALA A 605 24.19 -0.01 -30.44
CA ALA A 605 25.49 0.29 -29.86
C ALA A 605 25.36 1.19 -28.62
N CYS A 606 24.53 2.24 -28.68
CA CYS A 606 24.27 3.12 -27.54
C CYS A 606 23.66 2.35 -26.37
N MET A 607 22.70 1.46 -26.64
CA MET A 607 22.11 0.61 -25.61
C MET A 607 23.15 -0.34 -25.00
N ALA A 608 23.99 -0.98 -25.82
CA ALA A 608 25.01 -1.91 -25.33
C ALA A 608 26.16 -1.21 -24.57
N LEU A 609 26.53 0.02 -24.96
CA LEU A 609 27.47 0.86 -24.20
C LEU A 609 26.90 1.24 -22.83
N MET A 610 25.60 1.58 -22.80
CA MET A 610 24.90 1.84 -21.54
C MET A 610 24.80 0.57 -20.67
N ASP A 611 24.56 -0.57 -21.31
CA ASP A 611 24.43 -1.88 -20.67
C ASP A 611 25.72 -2.36 -19.99
N SER A 612 26.84 -2.09 -20.64
CA SER A 612 28.19 -2.41 -20.15
C SER A 612 28.71 -1.39 -19.14
N ALA A 613 27.90 -0.39 -18.76
CA ALA A 613 28.26 0.70 -17.86
C ALA A 613 29.52 1.46 -18.29
N VAL A 614 29.78 1.56 -19.59
CA VAL A 614 30.88 2.36 -20.12
C VAL A 614 30.53 3.85 -19.93
N PRO A 615 31.42 4.66 -19.33
CA PRO A 615 31.17 6.08 -19.16
C PRO A 615 30.97 6.80 -20.50
N MET A 616 29.86 7.53 -20.63
CA MET A 616 29.49 8.30 -21.83
C MET A 616 29.15 9.75 -21.48
N LYS A 617 29.44 10.69 -22.39
CA LYS A 617 29.07 12.11 -22.26
C LYS A 617 27.56 12.31 -22.33
N CYS A 618 26.90 11.51 -23.15
CA CYS A 618 25.48 11.59 -23.45
C CYS A 618 24.95 10.28 -24.04
N LEU A 619 23.63 10.16 -24.17
CA LEU A 619 23.00 9.13 -24.99
C LEU A 619 22.88 9.60 -26.43
N VAL A 620 22.96 8.65 -27.36
CA VAL A 620 22.74 8.90 -28.79
C VAL A 620 21.45 8.24 -29.24
N SER A 621 20.68 8.97 -30.04
CA SER A 621 19.51 8.44 -30.73
C SER A 621 19.62 8.74 -32.21
N ALA A 622 19.57 7.68 -33.02
CA ALA A 622 19.60 7.76 -34.47
C ALA A 622 18.24 7.48 -35.08
N VAL A 623 17.90 8.26 -36.10
CA VAL A 623 16.65 8.17 -36.86
C VAL A 623 16.99 8.21 -38.34
N THR A 624 16.39 7.33 -39.12
CA THR A 624 16.45 7.33 -40.58
C THR A 624 15.15 7.92 -41.12
N CYS A 625 15.25 8.79 -42.12
CA CYS A 625 14.12 9.28 -42.89
C CYS A 625 14.37 9.11 -44.39
N ALA A 626 13.28 8.89 -45.13
CA ALA A 626 13.27 8.86 -46.57
C ALA A 626 12.44 10.01 -47.14
N LEU A 627 12.90 10.56 -48.26
CA LEU A 627 12.21 11.58 -49.03
C LEU A 627 11.61 10.93 -50.28
N THR A 628 10.28 10.88 -50.36
CA THR A 628 9.59 10.35 -51.55
C THR A 628 9.76 11.29 -52.76
N GLU A 629 9.46 10.80 -53.96
CA GLU A 629 9.48 11.62 -55.18
C GLU A 629 8.51 12.82 -55.10
N ASP A 630 7.43 12.69 -54.33
CA ASP A 630 6.44 13.76 -54.06
C ASP A 630 6.93 14.79 -53.02
N GLY A 631 8.15 14.64 -52.49
CA GLY A 631 8.74 15.54 -51.49
C GLY A 631 8.18 15.37 -50.06
N GLN A 632 7.52 14.24 -49.77
CA GLN A 632 7.08 13.89 -48.43
C GLN A 632 8.18 13.20 -47.63
N ILE A 633 8.22 13.46 -46.32
CA ILE A 633 9.20 12.88 -45.40
C ILE A 633 8.56 11.69 -44.68
N VAL A 634 9.16 10.52 -44.85
CA VAL A 634 8.76 9.29 -44.15
C VAL A 634 9.83 8.99 -43.11
N LEU A 635 9.43 8.90 -41.84
CA LEU A 635 10.30 8.52 -40.72
C LEU A 635 10.29 6.98 -40.58
N ASP A 636 11.46 6.41 -40.33
CA ASP A 636 11.68 4.96 -40.21
C ASP A 636 11.14 4.14 -41.42
N PRO A 637 11.64 4.43 -42.63
CA PRO A 637 11.13 3.82 -43.87
C PRO A 637 11.39 2.31 -43.93
N ASP A 638 10.48 1.58 -44.57
CA ASP A 638 10.69 0.16 -44.91
C ASP A 638 11.57 -0.03 -46.15
N SER A 639 11.97 -1.27 -46.44
CA SER A 639 12.89 -1.59 -47.54
C SER A 639 12.31 -1.37 -48.96
N LYS A 640 10.99 -1.23 -49.10
CA LYS A 640 10.36 -0.81 -50.36
C LYS A 640 10.40 0.71 -50.48
N GLN A 641 10.03 1.42 -49.41
CA GLN A 641 10.10 2.87 -49.30
C GLN A 641 11.51 3.39 -49.51
N GLU A 642 12.55 2.73 -48.96
CA GLU A 642 13.95 3.10 -49.20
C GLU A 642 14.35 3.03 -50.69
N LYS A 643 13.80 2.07 -51.46
CA LYS A 643 14.13 1.89 -52.89
C LYS A 643 13.37 2.86 -53.78
N GLU A 644 12.16 3.22 -53.39
CA GLU A 644 11.27 4.14 -54.12
C GLU A 644 11.54 5.61 -53.79
N SER A 645 12.47 5.89 -52.87
CA SER A 645 12.75 7.25 -52.40
C SER A 645 13.85 7.95 -53.19
N SER A 646 13.68 9.26 -53.36
CA SER A 646 14.63 10.16 -54.03
C SER A 646 15.91 10.39 -53.20
N ALA A 647 15.76 10.40 -51.87
CA ALA A 647 16.86 10.51 -50.93
C ALA A 647 16.56 9.77 -49.62
N VAL A 648 17.61 9.27 -48.98
CA VAL A 648 17.56 8.66 -47.64
C VAL A 648 18.62 9.30 -46.77
N LEU A 649 18.22 9.76 -45.59
CA LEU A 649 19.06 10.46 -44.64
C LEU A 649 19.00 9.77 -43.28
N THR A 650 20.13 9.64 -42.61
CA THR A 650 20.22 9.10 -41.25
C THR A 650 20.96 10.10 -40.37
N PHE A 651 20.32 10.50 -39.28
CA PHE A 651 20.84 11.47 -38.33
C PHE A 651 20.99 10.83 -36.96
N ALA A 652 22.05 11.17 -36.24
CA ALA A 652 22.28 10.80 -34.85
C ALA A 652 22.39 12.05 -33.97
N PHE A 653 21.63 12.10 -32.88
CA PHE A 653 21.52 13.26 -31.99
C PHE A 653 21.98 12.97 -30.57
N ASP A 654 22.55 13.97 -29.89
CA ASP A 654 22.80 13.98 -28.44
C ASP A 654 21.50 14.18 -27.66
N SER A 655 21.21 13.30 -26.71
CA SER A 655 20.09 13.39 -25.77
C SER A 655 20.00 14.65 -24.88
N ARG A 656 21.09 15.39 -24.66
CA ARG A 656 21.17 16.56 -23.76
C ARG A 656 20.83 17.86 -24.49
N GLU A 657 21.50 18.10 -25.61
CA GLU A 657 21.42 19.36 -26.36
C GLU A 657 20.68 19.21 -27.70
N SER A 658 20.30 17.98 -28.08
CA SER A 658 19.73 17.67 -29.40
C SER A 658 20.64 18.09 -30.57
N ASN A 659 21.95 18.17 -30.32
CA ASN A 659 22.95 18.47 -31.35
C ASN A 659 23.16 17.24 -32.25
N MET A 660 23.31 17.48 -33.55
CA MET A 660 23.65 16.45 -34.52
C MET A 660 25.10 16.00 -34.36
N ILE A 661 25.31 14.71 -34.11
CA ILE A 661 26.64 14.08 -33.94
C ILE A 661 27.12 13.49 -35.26
N THR A 662 26.23 12.81 -35.99
CA THR A 662 26.56 12.11 -37.24
C THR A 662 25.40 12.23 -38.21
N CYS A 663 25.74 12.43 -39.48
CA CYS A 663 24.79 12.46 -40.58
C CYS A 663 25.33 11.61 -41.73
N SER A 664 24.48 10.76 -42.29
CA SER A 664 24.77 9.97 -43.49
C SER A 664 23.62 10.16 -44.47
N THR A 665 23.93 10.56 -45.70
CA THR A 665 22.94 10.87 -46.74
C THR A 665 23.24 10.12 -48.02
N LYS A 666 22.19 9.79 -48.77
CA LYS A 666 22.26 9.21 -50.11
C LYS A 666 21.09 9.72 -50.94
N GLY A 667 21.34 10.01 -52.21
CA GLY A 667 20.34 10.55 -53.14
C GLY A 667 20.40 12.07 -53.28
N CYS A 668 19.39 12.64 -53.92
CA CYS A 668 19.34 14.06 -54.28
C CYS A 668 18.25 14.78 -53.49
N PHE A 669 18.58 15.91 -52.88
CA PHE A 669 17.65 16.71 -52.08
C PHE A 669 18.10 18.18 -52.07
N THR A 670 17.17 19.10 -51.80
CA THR A 670 17.48 20.53 -51.67
C THR A 670 17.90 20.87 -50.23
N PRO A 671 18.65 21.97 -50.00
CA PRO A 671 19.03 22.41 -48.65
C PRO A 671 17.84 22.62 -47.70
N GLU A 672 16.70 23.08 -48.23
CA GLU A 672 15.48 23.29 -47.45
C GLU A 672 14.92 21.95 -46.96
N LYS A 673 14.86 20.95 -47.85
CA LYS A 673 14.41 19.60 -47.49
C LYS A 673 15.35 18.88 -46.52
N PHE A 674 16.65 19.15 -46.60
CA PHE A 674 17.60 18.68 -45.60
C PHE A 674 17.27 19.21 -44.20
N GLN A 675 16.95 20.50 -44.08
CA GLN A 675 16.62 21.12 -42.79
C GLN A 675 15.28 20.61 -42.24
N GLU A 676 14.28 20.41 -43.09
CA GLU A 676 13.00 19.78 -42.70
C GLU A 676 13.22 18.35 -42.17
N CYS A 677 14.03 17.54 -42.87
CA CYS A 677 14.38 16.19 -42.43
C CYS A 677 15.13 16.19 -41.09
N LEU A 678 16.08 17.12 -40.91
CA LEU A 678 16.83 17.28 -39.67
C LEU A 678 15.88 17.60 -38.49
N SER A 679 14.92 18.50 -38.68
CA SER A 679 13.94 18.85 -37.65
C SER A 679 13.03 17.67 -37.30
N ALA A 680 12.48 16.98 -38.30
CA ALA A 680 11.60 15.83 -38.10
C ALA A 680 12.32 14.67 -37.38
N CYS A 681 13.55 14.37 -37.79
CA CYS A 681 14.38 13.36 -37.13
C CYS A 681 14.79 13.77 -35.71
N GLY A 682 15.06 15.06 -35.49
CA GLY A 682 15.39 15.59 -34.17
C GLY A 682 14.23 15.40 -33.18
N GLU A 683 12.99 15.66 -33.60
CA GLU A 683 11.81 15.42 -32.77
C GLU A 683 11.58 13.92 -32.49
N ALA A 684 11.68 13.07 -33.51
CA ALA A 684 11.56 11.62 -33.35
C ALA A 684 12.65 11.03 -32.45
N SER A 685 13.87 11.58 -32.49
CA SER A 685 14.99 11.11 -31.67
C SER A 685 14.73 11.25 -30.16
N LYS A 686 13.91 12.23 -29.75
CA LYS A 686 13.52 12.43 -28.34
C LYS A 686 12.72 11.25 -27.80
N ASN A 687 11.84 10.68 -28.64
CA ASN A 687 11.06 9.50 -28.28
C ASN A 687 11.99 8.30 -28.07
N ILE A 688 12.97 8.09 -28.96
CA ILE A 688 13.97 7.02 -28.83
C ILE A 688 14.82 7.21 -27.57
N SER A 689 15.32 8.43 -27.32
CA SER A 689 16.09 8.75 -26.11
C SER A 689 15.29 8.47 -24.83
N SER A 690 14.00 8.81 -24.82
CA SER A 690 13.11 8.52 -23.69
C SER A 690 12.92 7.01 -23.49
N PHE A 691 12.81 6.25 -24.57
CA PHE A 691 12.68 4.80 -24.55
C PHE A 691 13.95 4.13 -24.03
N CYS A 692 15.13 4.57 -24.48
CA CYS A 692 16.42 4.06 -24.01
C CYS A 692 16.59 4.31 -22.49
N ARG A 693 16.27 5.53 -22.02
CA ARG A 693 16.30 5.88 -20.60
C ARG A 693 15.38 5.00 -19.76
N GLN A 694 14.12 4.84 -20.18
CA GLN A 694 13.14 3.99 -19.51
C GLN A 694 13.57 2.51 -19.52
N SER A 695 14.19 2.05 -20.60
CA SER A 695 14.68 0.67 -20.73
C SER A 695 15.82 0.35 -19.77
N VAL A 696 16.71 1.31 -19.50
CA VAL A 696 17.80 1.14 -18.53
C VAL A 696 17.32 1.28 -17.09
N GLU A 697 16.38 2.19 -16.80
CA GLU A 697 15.70 2.22 -15.49
C GLU A 697 15.03 0.88 -15.16
N LYS A 698 14.42 0.26 -16.17
CA LYS A 698 13.83 -1.08 -16.10
C LYS A 698 14.87 -2.20 -15.91
N ARG A 699 16.08 -2.11 -16.48
CA ARG A 699 17.16 -3.11 -16.28
C ARG A 699 17.86 -2.96 -14.94
N MET A 700 18.22 -1.74 -14.54
CA MET A 700 18.81 -1.48 -13.22
C MET A 700 17.88 -1.99 -12.11
N SER A 701 16.56 -1.83 -12.27
CA SER A 701 15.58 -2.44 -11.35
C SER A 701 15.46 -3.97 -11.44
N LYS A 702 15.97 -4.61 -12.50
CA LYS A 702 15.97 -6.07 -12.74
C LYS A 702 17.30 -6.75 -12.34
N GLU A 703 18.47 -6.17 -12.62
CA GLU A 703 19.77 -6.74 -12.22
C GLU A 703 20.00 -6.65 -10.72
N LEU A 704 19.46 -5.62 -10.05
CA LEU A 704 19.35 -5.58 -8.59
C LEU A 704 18.38 -6.62 -8.00
N LYS A 705 17.60 -7.32 -8.85
CA LYS A 705 16.81 -8.50 -8.48
C LYS A 705 17.51 -9.83 -8.82
N VAL A 706 18.65 -9.82 -9.54
CA VAL A 706 19.40 -11.03 -9.94
C VAL A 706 20.71 -11.17 -9.17
N LYS A 707 21.28 -10.07 -8.67
CA LYS A 707 22.38 -10.06 -7.69
C LYS A 707 21.92 -9.99 -6.22
N MET A 708 20.61 -10.05 -5.97
CA MET A 708 19.97 -10.30 -4.67
C MET A 708 19.14 -11.58 -4.81
#